data_AF-A0A1A8DNJ1-F1
#
_entry.id   AF-A0A1A8DNJ1-F1
#
_cell.length_a   1.000
_cell.length_b   1.000
_cell.length_c   1.000
_cell.angle_alpha   90.00
_cell.angle_beta   90.00
_cell.angle_gamma   90.00
#
_symmetry.space_group_name_H-M   'P 1'
#
loop_
_entity.id
_entity.type
_entity.pdbx_description
1 polymer ?
#
loop_
_entity_poly.entity_id
_entity_poly.type
_entity_poly.pdbx_seq_one_letter_code
_entity_poly.pdbx_strand_id
1 'polypeptide(L)'
;MAKLILLLLNWIFLCCNVAAVFEDQVGKFDWRQQYVGKVRFSHFDAHMQSSKKVLLASESNVFAALNTRTGELFWRHVDKTGPEGNIDALLQHGQDAVLVIGNGHLLRSWDISVGGMNWEMVLDPGSFRSACLVGHQGAVKHLAVLKKTVISLHYLSNGHQKWVENLPESETVDFQAVYSGGNGEVYALGVVPNSHLAIVVYSLEDGEITKQVSVEAPWLSSIPASCSVISRGLLTCVDSTTMSLYTLDLHLQLEMTQIPLQTLGLDVDPGFHPSLVSHQPNPAHPPLSEFLLQLGPEHHLLLQHNDGQIVTLRDYKPALLASFATAGEKTVVAVMAPKNKTACSINLFSAETGHRLLETTLIFTVDPNGGKPEKLHVQAFLKKDDSVGYRVMVQTEDHTLTFIQQPGRVMWTREEALSDVVTMEMVDLPLTGAQAELEGEFGKKAAIQDGLMSMVMKRLSSQLIMLQAWIAHLWKLFYDARKPRSQVKNDVSIENLSRDEFNLQKMMVLVTASGKLFGIDSKTGDILWKHYLENIPLNAAFKLMVQRTTAHFPHPPQCTLLIKDKDTGLATLHVFNPIFGRRSQVTPPALPQPILQSLLLPLMDQDYAKVLLLVDDQYKVSAFPSTKNVLQQLQETASSIFFYLADSGQGRLSGYRLRTDLSTEQVWEVVIPTETQKIVSIKGKRSNEHVHSQGRVMGDRSVLYKYLNPNLLAVVTESTDLHQERSFIGILLIDGVTGRIIHEAVQRKARGPVHVVHSENWVVYEYWSTKSRRNEFSVIELYEGMDLYNSTVFSSLDRPHAPQVLQQSYIFPSSISTMEATLTEKGITSRHLLVGLPSGGILSLPKMFLDPRRPEVISEQSREENLIPYAPELIIRTEWFINYNQTVSRVRGIYTAPSGLESTCLVVAYGLDIYHTRVYPSKQFDVLKDDYDYMLISSVLFALFFATMISKRLAEVKLLNRAWR
;
A
#
# COMPACT_ATOMS: atom_id res chain seq x y z
N MET A 1 18.89 -63.84 -6.43
CA MET A 1 18.00 -63.81 -5.25
C MET A 1 18.68 -63.16 -4.05
N ALA A 2 19.65 -63.77 -3.36
CA ALA A 2 20.30 -63.15 -2.19
C ALA A 2 21.08 -61.83 -2.49
N LYS A 3 21.75 -61.72 -3.64
CA LYS A 3 22.39 -60.46 -4.10
C LYS A 3 21.41 -59.37 -4.55
N LEU A 4 20.17 -59.72 -4.92
CA LEU A 4 19.12 -58.77 -5.32
C LEU A 4 18.43 -58.15 -4.08
N ILE A 5 18.26 -58.96 -3.02
CA ILE A 5 17.66 -58.54 -1.76
C ILE A 5 18.61 -57.62 -0.97
N LEU A 6 19.92 -57.90 -0.99
CA LEU A 6 20.92 -57.05 -0.31
C LEU A 6 21.15 -55.71 -1.02
N LEU A 7 21.05 -55.67 -2.36
CA LEU A 7 21.20 -54.43 -3.14
C LEU A 7 19.97 -53.51 -3.02
N LEU A 8 18.74 -54.06 -2.97
CA LEU A 8 17.53 -53.25 -2.85
C LEU A 8 17.26 -52.75 -1.43
N LEU A 9 17.60 -53.52 -0.39
CA LEU A 9 17.50 -53.03 0.99
C LEU A 9 18.51 -51.89 1.27
N ASN A 10 19.72 -51.97 0.69
CA ASN A 10 20.67 -50.85 0.74
C ASN A 10 20.19 -49.64 -0.08
N TRP A 11 19.40 -49.83 -1.14
CA TRP A 11 18.73 -48.72 -1.85
C TRP A 11 17.58 -48.09 -1.05
N ILE A 12 16.85 -48.86 -0.23
CA ILE A 12 15.79 -48.35 0.66
C ILE A 12 16.38 -47.56 1.85
N PHE A 13 17.57 -47.94 2.32
CA PHE A 13 18.24 -47.26 3.45
C PHE A 13 19.02 -45.99 3.05
N LEU A 14 19.45 -45.87 1.79
CA LEU A 14 20.27 -44.73 1.31
C LEU A 14 19.52 -43.65 0.53
N CYS A 15 18.34 -43.90 -0.05
CA CYS A 15 17.79 -42.98 -1.06
C CYS A 15 17.05 -41.73 -0.57
N CYS A 16 16.69 -41.52 0.70
CA CYS A 16 15.95 -40.29 1.06
C CYS A 16 16.26 -39.66 2.42
N ASN A 17 17.40 -39.97 3.05
CA ASN A 17 17.87 -39.20 4.21
C ASN A 17 18.72 -38.00 3.75
N VAL A 18 18.09 -37.06 3.06
CA VAL A 18 18.50 -35.66 3.01
C VAL A 18 17.22 -34.83 3.00
N ALA A 19 16.64 -34.63 4.19
CA ALA A 19 15.71 -33.53 4.40
C ALA A 19 16.56 -32.32 4.77
N ALA A 20 16.77 -31.42 3.81
CA ALA A 20 17.22 -30.08 4.11
C ALA A 20 16.14 -29.42 4.98
N VAL A 21 16.52 -29.04 6.19
CA VAL A 21 15.65 -28.33 7.13
C VAL A 21 15.36 -26.94 6.54
N PHE A 22 14.07 -26.58 6.41
CA PHE A 22 13.46 -25.30 6.00
C PHE A 22 12.79 -25.16 4.61
N GLU A 23 12.78 -26.16 3.70
CA GLU A 23 12.06 -26.02 2.41
C GLU A 23 10.52 -26.17 2.54
N ASP A 24 10.03 -26.72 3.65
CA ASP A 24 8.65 -27.13 3.85
C ASP A 24 7.71 -26.04 4.38
N GLN A 25 8.19 -24.85 4.72
CA GLN A 25 7.34 -23.76 5.27
C GLN A 25 7.02 -22.63 4.29
N VAL A 26 7.75 -22.54 3.17
CA VAL A 26 7.56 -21.50 2.15
C VAL A 26 6.16 -21.59 1.55
N GLY A 27 5.42 -20.48 1.56
CA GLY A 27 4.05 -20.39 1.03
C GLY A 27 2.96 -21.00 1.92
N LYS A 28 3.29 -21.50 3.12
CA LYS A 28 2.28 -21.96 4.09
C LYS A 28 1.71 -20.83 4.93
N PHE A 29 2.54 -19.87 5.32
CA PHE A 29 2.19 -18.80 6.26
C PHE A 29 2.45 -17.40 5.72
N ASP A 30 3.14 -17.33 4.59
CA ASP A 30 3.55 -16.10 3.97
C ASP A 30 3.01 -15.99 2.55
N TRP A 31 2.74 -14.76 2.14
CA TRP A 31 2.21 -14.44 0.84
C TRP A 31 2.62 -13.01 0.47
N ARG A 32 2.70 -12.77 -0.84
CA ARG A 32 3.02 -11.46 -1.41
C ARG A 32 1.98 -11.08 -2.44
N GLN A 33 1.49 -9.85 -2.34
CA GLN A 33 0.63 -9.24 -3.36
C GLN A 33 1.38 -8.07 -4.00
N GLN A 34 1.43 -8.08 -5.33
CA GLN A 34 2.14 -7.09 -6.13
C GLN A 34 1.19 -6.15 -6.85
N TYR A 35 1.47 -4.86 -6.77
CA TYR A 35 0.66 -3.80 -7.34
C TYR A 35 1.47 -2.88 -8.27
N VAL A 36 0.76 -2.10 -9.08
CA VAL A 36 1.31 -1.08 -9.98
C VAL A 36 0.82 0.31 -9.61
N GLY A 37 -0.36 0.45 -8.99
CA GLY A 37 -0.96 1.74 -8.62
C GLY A 37 -1.90 2.33 -9.67
N LYS A 38 -2.33 3.59 -9.50
CA LYS A 38 -3.31 4.24 -10.39
C LYS A 38 -2.76 4.32 -11.81
N VAL A 39 -3.48 3.74 -12.76
CA VAL A 39 -3.06 3.71 -14.17
C VAL A 39 -3.27 5.09 -14.80
N ARG A 40 -2.21 5.62 -15.42
CA ARG A 40 -2.23 6.87 -16.18
C ARG A 40 -2.42 6.59 -17.67
N PHE A 41 -1.58 5.71 -18.21
CA PHE A 41 -1.61 5.27 -19.60
C PHE A 41 -1.74 3.75 -19.68
N SER A 42 -2.51 3.28 -20.65
CA SER A 42 -2.60 1.85 -20.96
C SER A 42 -2.64 1.62 -22.46
N HIS A 43 -1.89 0.64 -22.93
CA HIS A 43 -1.91 0.20 -24.32
C HIS A 43 -2.04 -1.32 -24.39
N PHE A 44 -2.90 -1.80 -25.29
CA PHE A 44 -3.03 -3.22 -25.57
C PHE A 44 -2.02 -3.62 -26.63
N ASP A 45 -1.36 -4.76 -26.43
CA ASP A 45 -0.49 -5.31 -27.46
C ASP A 45 -1.34 -5.83 -28.63
N ALA A 46 -1.35 -5.05 -29.72
CA ALA A 46 -2.06 -5.33 -30.96
C ALA A 46 -1.16 -5.97 -32.03
N HIS A 47 0.14 -6.18 -31.77
CA HIS A 47 1.08 -6.68 -32.76
C HIS A 47 0.76 -8.13 -33.18
N MET A 48 0.31 -8.95 -32.23
CA MET A 48 -0.28 -10.26 -32.51
C MET A 48 -1.69 -10.32 -31.95
N GLN A 49 -2.68 -10.74 -32.75
CA GLN A 49 -4.06 -10.96 -32.27
C GLN A 49 -4.15 -11.96 -31.10
N SER A 50 -3.15 -12.84 -30.97
CA SER A 50 -3.02 -13.80 -29.86
C SER A 50 -2.31 -13.25 -28.62
N SER A 51 -1.75 -12.03 -28.68
CA SER A 51 -1.06 -11.45 -27.54
C SER A 51 -2.02 -11.24 -26.38
N LYS A 52 -1.51 -11.53 -25.19
CA LYS A 52 -2.28 -11.52 -23.94
C LYS A 52 -1.78 -10.43 -23.02
N LYS A 53 -1.10 -9.41 -23.53
CA LYS A 53 -0.40 -8.39 -22.75
C LYS A 53 -1.14 -7.06 -22.79
N VAL A 54 -1.24 -6.41 -21.63
CA VAL A 54 -1.62 -5.01 -21.48
C VAL A 54 -0.44 -4.28 -20.85
N LEU A 55 0.05 -3.25 -21.53
CA LEU A 55 1.07 -2.37 -20.98
C LEU A 55 0.41 -1.29 -20.16
N LEU A 56 0.93 -1.06 -18.95
CA LEU A 56 0.45 -0.05 -18.03
C LEU A 56 1.61 0.84 -17.60
N ALA A 57 1.36 2.14 -17.59
CA ALA A 57 2.18 3.12 -16.89
C ALA A 57 1.33 3.78 -15.81
N SER A 58 1.79 3.73 -14.57
CA SER A 58 1.06 4.25 -13.41
C SER A 58 1.61 5.60 -12.93
N GLU A 59 0.81 6.30 -12.14
CA GLU A 59 1.19 7.53 -11.44
C GLU A 59 2.25 7.29 -10.34
N SER A 60 2.42 6.05 -9.90
CA SER A 60 3.47 5.67 -8.95
C SER A 60 4.82 5.39 -9.64
N ASN A 61 5.00 5.83 -10.89
CA ASN A 61 6.22 5.65 -11.68
C ASN A 61 6.58 4.17 -11.89
N VAL A 62 5.55 3.37 -12.22
CA VAL A 62 5.70 1.94 -12.51
C VAL A 62 5.29 1.67 -13.95
N PHE A 63 6.15 0.97 -14.68
CA PHE A 63 5.87 0.45 -16.00
C PHE A 63 5.78 -1.07 -15.96
N ALA A 64 4.67 -1.64 -16.42
CA ALA A 64 4.38 -3.07 -16.26
C ALA A 64 3.63 -3.65 -17.45
N ALA A 65 3.76 -4.97 -17.62
CA ALA A 65 2.91 -5.75 -18.52
C ALA A 65 2.05 -6.74 -17.72
N LEU A 66 0.73 -6.62 -17.87
CA LEU A 66 -0.25 -7.53 -17.28
C LEU A 66 -0.74 -8.58 -18.26
N ASN A 67 -1.07 -9.75 -17.74
CA ASN A 67 -1.77 -10.80 -18.45
C ASN A 67 -3.27 -10.50 -18.52
N THR A 68 -3.79 -10.28 -19.73
CA THR A 68 -5.23 -10.09 -20.00
C THR A 68 -6.13 -11.20 -19.47
N ARG A 69 -5.63 -12.43 -19.28
CA ARG A 69 -6.45 -13.57 -18.80
C ARG A 69 -6.53 -13.68 -17.29
N THR A 70 -5.40 -13.51 -16.59
CA THR A 70 -5.29 -13.74 -15.14
C THR A 70 -5.16 -12.45 -14.34
N GLY A 71 -4.73 -11.36 -14.97
CA GLY A 71 -4.36 -10.11 -14.30
C GLY A 71 -2.99 -10.17 -13.63
N GLU A 72 -2.21 -11.23 -13.80
CA GLU A 72 -0.86 -11.33 -13.21
C GLU A 72 0.16 -10.50 -13.98
N LEU A 73 1.25 -10.13 -13.30
CA LEU A 73 2.38 -9.41 -13.89
C LEU A 73 3.28 -10.38 -14.67
N PHE A 74 3.60 -10.06 -15.92
CA PHE A 74 4.69 -10.72 -16.64
C PHE A 74 6.04 -10.16 -16.21
N TRP A 75 6.13 -8.83 -16.17
CA TRP A 75 7.29 -8.09 -15.71
C TRP A 75 6.84 -6.71 -15.21
N ARG A 76 7.67 -6.08 -14.39
CA ARG A 76 7.42 -4.78 -13.79
C ARG A 76 8.74 -4.05 -13.55
N HIS A 77 8.78 -2.80 -13.94
CA HIS A 77 9.88 -1.87 -13.70
C HIS A 77 9.38 -0.74 -12.81
N VAL A 78 10.05 -0.54 -11.67
CA VAL A 78 9.70 0.47 -10.67
C VAL A 78 10.81 1.51 -10.69
N ASP A 79 10.50 2.72 -11.15
CA ASP A 79 11.49 3.81 -11.20
C ASP A 79 11.60 4.54 -9.84
N LYS A 80 12.32 5.65 -9.78
CA LYS A 80 12.40 6.51 -8.60
C LYS A 80 11.04 7.11 -8.24
N THR A 81 10.82 7.33 -6.94
CA THR A 81 9.68 8.12 -6.44
C THR A 81 9.90 9.60 -6.70
N GLY A 82 8.83 10.32 -7.05
CA GLY A 82 8.86 11.77 -7.24
C GLY A 82 8.89 12.20 -8.71
N PRO A 83 9.13 13.50 -8.99
CA PRO A 83 9.01 14.05 -10.34
C PRO A 83 10.08 13.54 -11.30
N GLU A 84 11.26 13.15 -10.80
CA GLU A 84 12.35 12.60 -11.64
C GLU A 84 11.96 11.30 -12.36
N GLY A 85 11.12 10.47 -11.73
CA GLY A 85 10.66 9.20 -12.29
C GLY A 85 9.28 9.29 -12.94
N ASN A 86 8.66 10.48 -13.00
CA ASN A 86 7.31 10.63 -13.53
C ASN A 86 7.26 10.22 -15.00
N ILE A 87 6.29 9.37 -15.35
CA ILE A 87 6.07 8.94 -16.73
C ILE A 87 5.16 9.96 -17.40
N ASP A 88 5.68 10.74 -18.33
CA ASP A 88 4.96 11.83 -18.98
C ASP A 88 4.22 11.39 -20.24
N ALA A 89 4.79 10.44 -20.99
CA ALA A 89 4.16 9.85 -22.17
C ALA A 89 4.54 8.37 -22.34
N LEU A 90 3.60 7.58 -22.86
CA LEU A 90 3.79 6.20 -23.29
C LEU A 90 3.32 6.07 -24.74
N LEU A 91 4.25 5.65 -25.60
CA LEU A 91 3.99 5.42 -27.02
C LEU A 91 4.34 3.96 -27.35
N GLN A 92 3.53 3.30 -28.16
CA GLN A 92 3.75 1.92 -28.56
C GLN A 92 3.80 1.80 -30.08
N HIS A 93 4.82 1.11 -30.59
CA HIS A 93 4.88 0.70 -31.99
C HIS A 93 5.44 -0.71 -32.12
N GLY A 94 4.62 -1.63 -32.65
CA GLY A 94 5.03 -3.04 -32.77
C GLY A 94 5.38 -3.66 -31.42
N GLN A 95 6.62 -4.13 -31.28
CA GLN A 95 7.17 -4.74 -30.06
C GLN A 95 7.91 -3.75 -29.15
N ASP A 96 8.06 -2.50 -29.58
CA ASP A 96 8.76 -1.47 -28.82
C ASP A 96 7.77 -0.55 -28.09
N ALA A 97 8.00 -0.35 -26.81
CA ALA A 97 7.31 0.64 -25.99
C ALA A 97 8.28 1.75 -25.59
N VAL A 98 7.97 2.98 -25.98
CA VAL A 98 8.78 4.17 -25.71
C VAL A 98 8.16 4.98 -24.59
N LEU A 99 8.99 5.33 -23.60
CA LEU A 99 8.62 6.13 -22.44
C LEU A 99 9.41 7.43 -22.40
N VAL A 100 8.71 8.51 -22.12
CA VAL A 100 9.31 9.81 -21.77
C VAL A 100 9.17 10.01 -20.26
N ILE A 101 10.28 10.24 -19.57
CA ILE A 101 10.36 10.22 -18.11
C ILE A 101 11.01 11.51 -17.58
N GLY A 102 10.54 11.98 -16.43
CA GLY A 102 11.22 13.01 -15.64
C GLY A 102 11.07 14.41 -16.20
N ASN A 103 9.87 14.78 -16.64
CA ASN A 103 9.59 16.01 -17.40
C ASN A 103 10.39 16.09 -18.71
N GLY A 104 10.52 14.95 -19.39
CA GLY A 104 11.26 14.82 -20.65
C GLY A 104 12.78 14.83 -20.51
N HIS A 105 13.32 14.50 -19.33
CA HIS A 105 14.75 14.38 -19.15
C HIS A 105 15.31 13.07 -19.75
N LEU A 106 14.55 11.99 -19.68
CA LEU A 106 14.96 10.66 -20.13
C LEU A 106 13.99 10.12 -21.18
N LEU A 107 14.54 9.45 -22.19
CA LEU A 107 13.82 8.72 -23.21
C LEU A 107 14.28 7.27 -23.21
N ARG A 108 13.35 6.33 -22.99
CA ARG A 108 13.65 4.90 -22.92
C ARG A 108 12.79 4.10 -23.87
N SER A 109 13.39 3.10 -24.51
CA SER A 109 12.66 2.08 -25.28
C SER A 109 12.78 0.72 -24.62
N TRP A 110 11.67 0.00 -24.57
CA TRP A 110 11.53 -1.31 -23.94
C TRP A 110 10.97 -2.33 -24.92
N ASP A 111 11.54 -3.53 -24.88
CA ASP A 111 10.95 -4.68 -25.54
C ASP A 111 9.78 -5.21 -24.70
N ILE A 112 8.59 -5.21 -25.29
CA ILE A 112 7.34 -5.67 -24.68
C ILE A 112 7.39 -7.19 -24.41
N SER A 113 8.17 -7.93 -25.19
CA SER A 113 8.23 -9.39 -25.16
C SER A 113 8.90 -9.90 -23.87
N VAL A 114 10.12 -9.46 -23.60
CA VAL A 114 10.91 -9.84 -22.41
C VAL A 114 10.73 -8.86 -21.26
N GLY A 115 10.41 -7.59 -21.55
CA GLY A 115 10.53 -6.50 -20.58
C GLY A 115 11.98 -6.03 -20.43
N GLY A 116 12.85 -6.29 -21.41
CA GLY A 116 14.21 -5.75 -21.45
C GLY A 116 14.21 -4.30 -21.92
N MET A 117 15.19 -3.51 -21.47
CA MET A 117 15.43 -2.18 -22.04
C MET A 117 16.24 -2.33 -23.33
N ASN A 118 15.78 -1.71 -24.42
CA ASN A 118 16.49 -1.68 -25.69
C ASN A 118 17.58 -0.60 -25.67
N TRP A 119 17.21 0.62 -25.28
CA TRP A 119 18.11 1.77 -25.20
C TRP A 119 17.53 2.85 -24.27
N GLU A 120 18.42 3.71 -23.75
CA GLU A 120 18.10 4.88 -22.93
C GLU A 120 18.93 6.08 -23.42
N MET A 121 18.28 7.24 -23.52
CA MET A 121 18.90 8.49 -23.95
C MET A 121 18.53 9.62 -23.00
N VAL A 122 19.51 10.46 -22.66
CA VAL A 122 19.30 11.69 -21.91
C VAL A 122 19.01 12.80 -22.90
N LEU A 123 17.89 13.48 -22.70
CA LEU A 123 17.47 14.61 -23.53
C LEU A 123 17.89 15.94 -22.87
N ASP A 124 17.98 16.99 -23.69
CA ASP A 124 18.38 18.33 -23.24
C ASP A 124 17.48 18.91 -22.13
N PRO A 125 17.98 19.80 -21.27
CA PRO A 125 17.14 20.38 -20.21
C PRO A 125 15.98 21.19 -20.82
N GLY A 126 14.77 20.98 -20.31
CA GLY A 126 13.59 21.71 -20.74
C GLY A 126 12.31 21.01 -20.30
N SER A 127 11.21 21.76 -20.16
CA SER A 127 9.91 21.17 -19.79
C SER A 127 9.34 20.41 -20.97
N PHE A 128 8.93 19.17 -20.74
CA PHE A 128 8.20 18.35 -21.70
C PHE A 128 6.81 18.93 -21.99
N ARG A 129 6.39 18.81 -23.25
CA ARG A 129 5.08 19.25 -23.72
C ARG A 129 4.31 18.10 -24.39
N SER A 130 4.90 17.49 -25.41
CA SER A 130 4.27 16.41 -26.16
C SER A 130 5.31 15.51 -26.82
N ALA A 131 4.93 14.28 -27.12
CA ALA A 131 5.71 13.35 -27.93
C ALA A 131 4.80 12.63 -28.92
N CYS A 132 5.29 12.41 -30.14
CA CYS A 132 4.55 11.74 -31.19
C CYS A 132 5.48 10.82 -31.99
N LEU A 133 4.96 9.68 -32.41
CA LEU A 133 5.64 8.79 -33.35
C LEU A 133 5.51 9.36 -34.76
N VAL A 134 6.61 9.40 -35.51
CA VAL A 134 6.67 10.00 -36.84
C VAL A 134 6.97 8.92 -37.88
N GLY A 135 6.05 8.80 -38.83
CA GLY A 135 6.15 7.86 -39.95
C GLY A 135 6.37 8.55 -41.29
N HIS A 136 7.03 7.84 -42.21
CA HIS A 136 7.16 8.23 -43.61
C HIS A 136 7.02 6.99 -44.50
N GLN A 137 6.26 7.11 -45.59
CA GLN A 137 6.01 6.01 -46.56
C GLN A 137 5.51 4.71 -45.89
N GLY A 138 4.61 4.84 -44.90
CA GLY A 138 4.02 3.68 -44.21
C GLY A 138 4.90 3.04 -43.13
N ALA A 139 6.14 3.50 -42.93
CA ALA A 139 7.04 3.02 -41.88
C ALA A 139 7.24 4.08 -40.78
N VAL A 140 7.06 3.69 -39.52
CA VAL A 140 7.38 4.53 -38.36
C VAL A 140 8.85 4.30 -38.01
N LYS A 141 9.69 5.31 -38.22
CA LYS A 141 11.14 5.24 -37.99
C LYS A 141 11.64 6.22 -36.94
N HIS A 142 10.87 7.26 -36.67
CA HIS A 142 11.31 8.38 -35.87
C HIS A 142 10.32 8.69 -34.74
N LEU A 143 10.83 9.38 -33.73
CA LEU A 143 10.08 9.91 -32.61
C LEU A 143 10.36 11.41 -32.52
N ALA A 144 9.33 12.23 -32.51
CA ALA A 144 9.44 13.65 -32.22
C ALA A 144 9.12 13.89 -30.75
N VAL A 145 10.00 14.64 -30.06
CA VAL A 145 9.80 15.09 -28.68
C VAL A 145 9.80 16.62 -28.67
N LEU A 146 8.72 17.19 -28.17
CA LEU A 146 8.57 18.63 -28.04
C LEU A 146 8.76 19.05 -26.59
N LYS A 147 9.66 19.99 -26.43
CA LYS A 147 9.89 20.73 -25.19
C LYS A 147 9.47 22.18 -25.39
N LYS A 148 9.46 22.94 -24.31
CA LYS A 148 9.07 24.35 -24.34
C LYS A 148 9.89 25.19 -25.33
N THR A 149 11.19 24.92 -25.46
CA THR A 149 12.13 25.74 -26.27
C THR A 149 12.63 25.06 -27.54
N VAL A 150 12.61 23.73 -27.58
CA VAL A 150 13.22 22.94 -28.66
C VAL A 150 12.31 21.79 -29.07
N ILE A 151 12.41 21.41 -30.33
CA ILE A 151 11.85 20.17 -30.86
C ILE A 151 13.00 19.26 -31.29
N SER A 152 12.95 17.99 -30.87
CA SER A 152 13.97 17.00 -31.16
C SER A 152 13.38 15.81 -31.92
N LEU A 153 14.14 15.28 -32.88
CA LEU A 153 13.76 14.07 -33.60
C LEU A 153 14.78 12.96 -33.35
N HIS A 154 14.30 11.80 -32.93
CA HIS A 154 15.12 10.65 -32.56
C HIS A 154 14.78 9.44 -33.42
N TYR A 155 15.76 8.57 -33.66
CA TYR A 155 15.54 7.26 -34.29
C TYR A 155 14.90 6.29 -33.30
N LEU A 156 13.86 5.56 -33.73
CA LEU A 156 13.15 4.62 -32.86
C LEU A 156 14.01 3.39 -32.51
N SER A 157 14.89 2.95 -33.42
CA SER A 157 15.67 1.72 -33.26
C SER A 157 16.82 1.83 -32.24
N ASN A 158 17.45 2.99 -32.14
CA ASN A 158 18.63 3.20 -31.29
C ASN A 158 18.55 4.42 -30.37
N GLY A 159 17.51 5.25 -30.49
CA GLY A 159 17.30 6.46 -29.69
C GLY A 159 18.18 7.65 -30.08
N HIS A 160 19.14 7.48 -30.99
CA HIS A 160 20.04 8.57 -31.36
C HIS A 160 19.26 9.74 -31.94
N GLN A 161 19.68 10.94 -31.56
CA GLN A 161 19.15 12.18 -32.09
C GLN A 161 19.55 12.32 -33.56
N LYS A 162 18.55 12.53 -34.42
CA LYS A 162 18.76 12.86 -35.83
C LYS A 162 19.05 14.35 -35.99
N TRP A 163 18.18 15.18 -35.43
CA TRP A 163 18.33 16.64 -35.39
C TRP A 163 17.58 17.20 -34.18
N VAL A 164 17.95 18.42 -33.79
CA VAL A 164 17.29 19.24 -32.76
C VAL A 164 17.25 20.66 -33.29
N GLU A 165 16.08 21.27 -33.21
CA GLU A 165 15.86 22.65 -33.66
C GLU A 165 15.20 23.49 -32.58
N ASN A 166 15.56 24.77 -32.56
CA ASN A 166 14.96 25.74 -31.65
C ASN A 166 13.60 26.18 -32.19
N LEU A 167 12.62 26.28 -31.30
CA LEU A 167 11.30 26.78 -31.64
C LEU A 167 11.35 28.31 -31.81
N PRO A 168 10.79 28.87 -32.90
CA PRO A 168 10.73 30.30 -33.10
C PRO A 168 9.84 30.94 -32.04
N GLU A 169 10.23 32.11 -31.52
CA GLU A 169 9.44 32.88 -30.55
C GLU A 169 9.05 32.10 -29.28
N SER A 170 9.90 31.17 -28.83
CA SER A 170 9.63 30.30 -27.67
C SER A 170 9.44 31.01 -26.31
N GLU A 171 9.76 32.30 -26.23
CA GLU A 171 9.46 33.13 -25.04
C GLU A 171 7.99 33.56 -24.98
N THR A 172 7.37 33.82 -26.14
CA THR A 172 6.00 34.33 -26.26
C THR A 172 5.01 33.22 -26.60
N VAL A 173 5.39 32.31 -27.49
CA VAL A 173 4.57 31.19 -27.97
C VAL A 173 4.78 29.97 -27.09
N ASP A 174 3.70 29.45 -26.49
CA ASP A 174 3.75 28.17 -25.79
C ASP A 174 3.40 27.02 -26.74
N PHE A 175 4.42 26.32 -27.23
CA PHE A 175 4.24 25.11 -28.04
C PHE A 175 3.77 23.95 -27.17
N GLN A 176 2.62 23.36 -27.51
CA GLN A 176 1.93 22.38 -26.66
C GLN A 176 1.72 21.03 -27.33
N ALA A 177 1.60 20.96 -28.66
CA ALA A 177 1.28 19.72 -29.37
C ALA A 177 2.19 19.49 -30.59
N VAL A 178 2.46 18.21 -30.88
CA VAL A 178 3.15 17.78 -32.11
C VAL A 178 2.26 16.83 -32.88
N TYR A 179 2.23 17.00 -34.20
CA TYR A 179 1.50 16.15 -35.12
C TYR A 179 2.35 15.74 -36.32
N SER A 180 2.14 14.52 -36.80
CA SER A 180 2.69 14.01 -38.06
C SER A 180 1.62 13.18 -38.78
N GLY A 181 1.36 13.52 -40.04
CA GLY A 181 0.36 12.84 -40.89
C GLY A 181 0.93 11.81 -41.86
N GLY A 182 2.23 11.49 -41.78
CA GLY A 182 2.89 10.56 -42.71
C GLY A 182 3.43 11.20 -44.00
N ASN A 183 3.28 12.51 -44.15
CA ASN A 183 3.68 13.30 -45.32
C ASN A 183 5.16 13.69 -45.34
N GLY A 184 5.97 13.25 -44.38
CA GLY A 184 7.39 13.62 -44.27
C GLY A 184 7.63 14.98 -43.61
N GLU A 185 6.63 15.53 -42.93
CA GLU A 185 6.72 16.79 -42.19
C GLU A 185 6.26 16.58 -40.74
N VAL A 186 6.80 17.40 -39.84
CA VAL A 186 6.42 17.42 -38.42
C VAL A 186 5.86 18.80 -38.09
N TYR A 187 4.64 18.83 -37.55
CA TYR A 187 3.92 20.04 -37.20
C TYR A 187 4.07 20.29 -35.70
N ALA A 188 4.62 21.44 -35.32
CA ALA A 188 4.62 21.95 -33.96
C ALA A 188 3.53 23.04 -33.83
N LEU A 189 2.59 22.82 -32.91
CA LEU A 189 1.47 23.72 -32.66
C LEU A 189 1.68 24.43 -31.32
N GLY A 190 1.66 25.75 -31.34
CA GLY A 190 1.77 26.59 -30.15
C GLY A 190 0.71 27.67 -30.10
N VAL A 191 0.41 28.13 -28.89
CA VAL A 191 -0.60 29.16 -28.65
C VAL A 191 -0.02 30.29 -27.81
N VAL A 192 -0.33 31.51 -28.20
CA VAL A 192 -0.18 32.68 -27.34
C VAL A 192 -1.55 32.94 -26.72
N PRO A 193 -1.72 32.76 -25.41
CA PRO A 193 -3.02 32.92 -24.77
C PRO A 193 -3.65 34.26 -25.11
N ASN A 194 -4.93 34.22 -25.52
CA ASN A 194 -5.70 35.40 -25.90
C ASN A 194 -5.21 36.18 -27.14
N SER A 195 -4.38 35.58 -28.00
CA SER A 195 -3.87 36.25 -29.20
C SER A 195 -3.99 35.38 -30.46
N HIS A 196 -3.04 34.48 -30.70
CA HIS A 196 -2.95 33.73 -31.95
C HIS A 196 -2.36 32.33 -31.72
N LEU A 197 -2.68 31.43 -32.65
CA LEU A 197 -2.10 30.11 -32.80
C LEU A 197 -0.90 30.22 -33.75
N ALA A 198 0.27 29.73 -33.32
CA ALA A 198 1.47 29.62 -34.12
C ALA A 198 1.68 28.16 -34.56
N ILE A 199 1.87 27.96 -35.86
CA ILE A 199 2.07 26.66 -36.49
C ILE A 199 3.42 26.69 -37.18
N VAL A 200 4.30 25.75 -36.82
CA VAL A 200 5.62 25.62 -37.43
C VAL A 200 5.75 24.21 -38.00
N VAL A 201 6.16 24.12 -39.26
CA VAL A 201 6.31 22.86 -39.98
C VAL A 201 7.80 22.62 -40.23
N TYR A 202 8.27 21.46 -39.79
CA TYR A 202 9.66 21.02 -39.91
C TYR A 202 9.78 19.89 -40.93
N SER A 203 10.81 19.95 -41.77
CA SER A 203 11.18 18.84 -42.66
C SER A 203 11.71 17.65 -41.86
N LEU A 204 11.24 16.44 -42.18
CA LEU A 204 11.73 15.22 -41.52
C LEU A 204 13.23 14.95 -41.80
N GLU A 205 13.73 15.33 -42.98
CA GLU A 205 15.09 15.02 -43.41
C GLU A 205 16.13 15.86 -42.68
N ASP A 206 16.01 17.18 -42.79
CA ASP A 206 17.06 18.13 -42.37
C ASP A 206 16.67 18.96 -41.15
N GLY A 207 15.41 18.93 -40.71
CA GLY A 207 14.92 19.76 -39.61
C GLY A 207 14.66 21.22 -40.01
N GLU A 208 14.82 21.61 -41.28
CA GLU A 208 14.54 22.98 -41.70
C GLU A 208 13.05 23.33 -41.56
N ILE A 209 12.76 24.58 -41.18
CA ILE A 209 11.40 25.12 -41.11
C ILE A 209 10.90 25.36 -42.53
N THR A 210 9.94 24.56 -42.98
CA THR A 210 9.34 24.68 -44.32
C THR A 210 8.24 25.74 -44.35
N LYS A 211 7.47 25.87 -43.26
CA LYS A 211 6.34 26.79 -43.16
C LYS A 211 6.18 27.28 -41.72
N GLN A 212 5.95 28.58 -41.55
CA GLN A 212 5.57 29.21 -40.29
C GLN A 212 4.34 30.06 -40.52
N VAL A 213 3.25 29.79 -39.79
CA VAL A 213 1.96 30.48 -39.92
C VAL A 213 1.46 30.90 -38.55
N SER A 214 0.98 32.13 -38.44
CA SER A 214 0.23 32.64 -37.29
C SER A 214 -1.23 32.85 -37.66
N VAL A 215 -2.16 32.25 -36.92
CA VAL A 215 -3.61 32.36 -37.13
C VAL A 215 -4.25 33.00 -35.90
N GLU A 216 -5.03 34.07 -36.08
CA GLU A 216 -5.69 34.74 -34.95
C GLU A 216 -6.69 33.80 -34.25
N ALA A 217 -6.53 33.64 -32.93
CA ALA A 217 -7.33 32.74 -32.10
C ALA A 217 -7.41 33.28 -30.65
N PRO A 218 -8.04 34.44 -30.43
CA PRO A 218 -8.07 35.10 -29.12
C PRO A 218 -8.88 34.36 -28.06
N TRP A 219 -9.67 33.37 -28.45
CA TRP A 219 -10.47 32.54 -27.55
C TRP A 219 -9.72 31.29 -27.07
N LEU A 220 -8.61 30.91 -27.73
CA LEU A 220 -7.88 29.67 -27.44
C LEU A 220 -6.83 29.89 -26.34
N SER A 221 -6.86 29.03 -25.32
CA SER A 221 -5.91 29.05 -24.19
C SER A 221 -5.04 27.79 -24.11
N SER A 222 -5.56 26.62 -24.46
CA SER A 222 -4.86 25.34 -24.39
C SER A 222 -5.25 24.45 -25.57
N ILE A 223 -4.25 24.00 -26.33
CA ILE A 223 -4.41 23.09 -27.46
C ILE A 223 -4.80 21.67 -27.00
N PRO A 224 -4.09 20.99 -26.08
CA PRO A 224 -4.41 19.60 -25.75
C PRO A 224 -5.74 19.41 -25.02
N ALA A 225 -6.29 20.46 -24.40
CA ALA A 225 -7.58 20.40 -23.72
C ALA A 225 -8.76 20.60 -24.69
N SER A 226 -8.58 21.46 -25.70
CA SER A 226 -9.68 21.96 -26.53
C SER A 226 -9.60 21.54 -28.00
N CYS A 227 -8.44 21.08 -28.48
CA CYS A 227 -8.18 20.83 -29.88
C CYS A 227 -7.68 19.41 -30.15
N SER A 228 -8.03 18.88 -31.31
CA SER A 228 -7.52 17.63 -31.85
C SER A 228 -7.32 17.75 -33.35
N VAL A 229 -6.30 17.07 -33.89
CA VAL A 229 -6.13 16.94 -35.34
C VAL A 229 -6.96 15.76 -35.84
N ILE A 230 -7.73 15.97 -36.90
CA ILE A 230 -8.60 14.99 -37.56
C ILE A 230 -8.33 14.95 -39.07
N SER A 231 -8.76 13.86 -39.72
CA SER A 231 -8.65 13.69 -41.18
C SER A 231 -7.25 14.02 -41.72
N ARG A 232 -7.15 14.63 -42.91
CA ARG A 232 -5.90 15.04 -43.54
C ARG A 232 -5.36 16.35 -42.98
N GLY A 233 -5.02 16.38 -41.68
CA GLY A 233 -4.37 17.52 -41.05
C GLY A 233 -5.31 18.71 -40.77
N LEU A 234 -6.58 18.44 -40.47
CA LEU A 234 -7.53 19.46 -40.04
C LEU A 234 -7.47 19.60 -38.50
N LEU A 235 -7.06 20.76 -38.00
CA LEU A 235 -7.11 21.08 -36.59
C LEU A 235 -8.53 21.54 -36.23
N THR A 236 -9.22 20.77 -35.40
CA THR A 236 -10.54 21.13 -34.88
C THR A 236 -10.45 21.44 -33.40
N CYS A 237 -11.01 22.57 -33.00
CA CYS A 237 -10.99 23.08 -31.64
C CYS A 237 -12.40 23.44 -31.19
N VAL A 238 -12.69 23.26 -29.91
CA VAL A 238 -13.97 23.65 -29.31
C VAL A 238 -13.76 24.78 -28.30
N ASP A 239 -14.62 25.79 -28.38
CA ASP A 239 -14.63 26.89 -27.42
C ASP A 239 -15.91 26.86 -26.57
N SER A 240 -15.73 26.90 -25.26
CA SER A 240 -16.83 26.98 -24.29
C SER A 240 -17.48 28.36 -24.21
N THR A 241 -16.78 29.43 -24.60
CA THR A 241 -17.31 30.80 -24.44
C THR A 241 -18.22 31.19 -25.60
N THR A 242 -17.76 30.97 -26.83
CA THR A 242 -18.55 31.22 -28.04
C THR A 242 -19.48 30.06 -28.41
N MET A 243 -19.37 28.92 -27.73
CA MET A 243 -20.14 27.70 -28.02
C MET A 243 -20.06 27.32 -29.50
N SER A 244 -18.84 27.34 -30.05
CA SER A 244 -18.59 27.07 -31.46
C SER A 244 -17.37 26.17 -31.65
N LEU A 245 -17.39 25.43 -32.76
CA LEU A 245 -16.26 24.64 -33.24
C LEU A 245 -15.48 25.49 -34.24
N TYR A 246 -14.17 25.57 -34.05
CA TYR A 246 -13.26 26.20 -35.00
C TYR A 246 -12.49 25.11 -35.74
N THR A 247 -12.42 25.22 -37.05
CA THR A 247 -11.67 24.29 -37.88
C THR A 247 -10.62 25.03 -38.70
N LEU A 248 -9.42 24.46 -38.80
CA LEU A 248 -8.30 25.02 -39.53
C LEU A 248 -7.58 23.91 -40.31
N ASP A 249 -7.55 24.01 -41.63
CA ASP A 249 -6.71 23.13 -42.46
C ASP A 249 -5.25 23.57 -42.36
N LEU A 250 -4.39 22.72 -41.77
CA LEU A 250 -2.97 23.01 -41.55
C LEU A 250 -2.19 23.16 -42.87
N HIS A 251 -2.68 22.57 -43.97
CA HIS A 251 -2.04 22.63 -45.27
C HIS A 251 -2.43 23.89 -46.05
N LEU A 252 -3.73 24.17 -46.15
CA LEU A 252 -4.29 25.11 -47.14
C LEU A 252 -4.78 26.45 -46.57
N GLN A 253 -5.30 26.50 -45.34
CA GLN A 253 -6.01 27.67 -44.82
C GLN A 253 -5.14 28.55 -43.91
N LEU A 254 -5.43 29.86 -43.93
CA LEU A 254 -4.77 30.88 -43.09
C LEU A 254 -5.70 31.47 -42.02
N GLU A 255 -6.99 31.14 -42.06
CA GLU A 255 -8.01 31.61 -41.11
C GLU A 255 -8.81 30.42 -40.58
N MET A 256 -9.24 30.49 -39.31
CA MET A 256 -10.11 29.48 -38.72
C MET A 256 -11.56 29.72 -39.14
N THR A 257 -12.23 28.67 -39.62
CA THR A 257 -13.67 28.74 -39.92
C THR A 257 -14.47 28.40 -38.66
N GLN A 258 -15.34 29.32 -38.25
CA GLN A 258 -16.22 29.17 -37.10
C GLN A 258 -17.53 28.46 -37.49
N ILE A 259 -17.87 27.40 -36.78
CA ILE A 259 -19.12 26.63 -36.93
C ILE A 259 -19.84 26.68 -35.58
N PRO A 260 -20.92 27.47 -35.41
CA PRO A 260 -21.66 27.54 -34.16
C PRO A 260 -22.31 26.19 -33.83
N LEU A 261 -22.19 25.71 -32.60
CA LEU A 261 -22.77 24.42 -32.17
C LEU A 261 -24.30 24.38 -32.35
N GLN A 262 -24.96 25.54 -32.26
CA GLN A 262 -26.41 25.68 -32.51
C GLN A 262 -26.80 25.28 -33.94
N THR A 263 -25.93 25.50 -34.93
CA THR A 263 -26.20 25.08 -36.32
C THR A 263 -26.21 23.56 -36.48
N LEU A 264 -25.50 22.85 -35.59
CA LEU A 264 -25.48 21.40 -35.48
C LEU A 264 -26.58 20.86 -34.55
N GLY A 265 -27.38 21.74 -33.93
CA GLY A 265 -28.39 21.39 -32.93
C GLY A 265 -27.81 20.90 -31.61
N LEU A 266 -26.61 21.36 -31.25
CA LEU A 266 -25.85 20.91 -30.09
C LEU A 266 -25.82 21.98 -29.00
N ASP A 267 -26.19 21.59 -27.78
CA ASP A 267 -26.14 22.42 -26.57
C ASP A 267 -25.15 21.83 -25.56
N VAL A 268 -24.37 22.70 -24.91
CA VAL A 268 -23.40 22.32 -23.88
C VAL A 268 -24.04 22.38 -22.50
N ASP A 269 -23.75 21.42 -21.64
CA ASP A 269 -24.23 21.44 -20.27
C ASP A 269 -23.61 22.64 -19.50
N PRO A 270 -24.38 23.32 -18.64
CA PRO A 270 -23.93 24.54 -17.98
C PRO A 270 -22.71 24.28 -17.08
N GLY A 271 -21.62 25.03 -17.31
CA GLY A 271 -20.38 24.92 -16.54
C GLY A 271 -19.47 23.77 -16.94
N PHE A 272 -19.77 23.05 -18.02
CA PHE A 272 -18.90 22.01 -18.57
C PHE A 272 -17.96 22.57 -19.65
N HIS A 273 -16.69 22.17 -19.63
CA HIS A 273 -15.73 22.49 -20.69
C HIS A 273 -15.73 21.33 -21.70
N PRO A 274 -16.17 21.56 -22.95
CA PRO A 274 -16.23 20.52 -23.95
C PRO A 274 -14.81 20.07 -24.35
N SER A 275 -14.69 18.80 -24.71
CA SER A 275 -13.41 18.19 -25.11
C SER A 275 -13.57 17.39 -26.40
N LEU A 276 -12.48 17.31 -27.16
CA LEU A 276 -12.40 16.59 -28.43
C LEU A 276 -11.45 15.41 -28.31
N VAL A 277 -11.86 14.27 -28.86
CA VAL A 277 -11.02 13.06 -28.91
C VAL A 277 -10.97 12.57 -30.36
N SER A 278 -9.78 12.57 -30.94
CA SER A 278 -9.51 11.96 -32.24
C SER A 278 -8.77 10.63 -32.08
N HIS A 279 -8.77 9.81 -33.14
CA HIS A 279 -8.11 8.52 -33.14
C HIS A 279 -7.20 8.37 -34.36
N GLN A 280 -5.94 8.02 -34.13
CA GLN A 280 -4.94 7.76 -35.17
C GLN A 280 -4.40 6.34 -35.01
N PRO A 281 -4.98 5.34 -35.70
CA PRO A 281 -4.58 3.94 -35.54
C PRO A 281 -3.14 3.66 -35.94
N ASN A 282 -2.64 4.34 -36.98
CA ASN A 282 -1.26 4.22 -37.45
C ASN A 282 -0.65 5.63 -37.57
N PRO A 283 0.44 5.94 -36.84
CA PRO A 283 1.12 7.23 -36.94
C PRO A 283 1.68 7.57 -38.33
N ALA A 284 1.84 6.59 -39.21
CA ALA A 284 2.26 6.80 -40.61
C ALA A 284 1.11 7.20 -41.55
N HIS A 285 -0.13 7.21 -41.06
CA HIS A 285 -1.32 7.62 -41.81
C HIS A 285 -2.02 8.78 -41.09
N PRO A 286 -2.80 9.60 -41.82
CA PRO A 286 -3.60 10.64 -41.18
C PRO A 286 -4.60 10.06 -40.18
N PRO A 287 -4.98 10.83 -39.14
CA PRO A 287 -6.05 10.47 -38.23
C PRO A 287 -7.38 10.28 -38.96
N LEU A 288 -8.31 9.60 -38.30
CA LEU A 288 -9.64 9.36 -38.86
C LEU A 288 -10.42 10.67 -39.05
N SER A 289 -11.37 10.67 -40.00
CA SER A 289 -12.34 11.76 -40.20
C SER A 289 -13.37 11.82 -39.08
N GLU A 290 -13.58 10.72 -38.38
CA GLU A 290 -14.50 10.58 -37.26
C GLU A 290 -13.82 10.97 -35.94
N PHE A 291 -14.54 11.70 -35.11
CA PHE A 291 -14.06 12.13 -33.80
C PHE A 291 -15.21 12.23 -32.80
N LEU A 292 -14.86 12.19 -31.52
CA LEU A 292 -15.81 12.31 -30.42
C LEU A 292 -15.78 13.74 -29.86
N LEU A 293 -16.96 14.30 -29.62
CA LEU A 293 -17.16 15.56 -28.93
C LEU A 293 -17.92 15.29 -27.63
N GLN A 294 -17.32 15.67 -26.50
CA GLN A 294 -17.98 15.61 -25.20
C GLN A 294 -18.57 16.98 -24.87
N LEU A 295 -19.88 17.04 -24.65
CA LEU A 295 -20.61 18.29 -24.33
C LEU A 295 -21.06 18.37 -22.87
N GLY A 296 -21.01 17.25 -22.15
CA GLY A 296 -21.38 17.15 -20.74
C GLY A 296 -20.73 15.92 -20.09
N PRO A 297 -20.89 15.75 -18.77
CA PRO A 297 -20.36 14.59 -18.06
C PRO A 297 -20.97 13.26 -18.53
N GLU A 298 -22.22 13.28 -19.00
CA GLU A 298 -22.92 12.09 -19.53
C GLU A 298 -23.38 12.25 -20.99
N HIS A 299 -22.76 13.15 -21.75
CA HIS A 299 -23.18 13.47 -23.11
C HIS A 299 -21.99 13.47 -24.08
N HIS A 300 -21.95 12.46 -24.94
CA HIS A 300 -20.93 12.29 -25.99
C HIS A 300 -21.59 12.21 -27.37
N LEU A 301 -20.94 12.77 -28.38
CA LEU A 301 -21.39 12.73 -29.76
C LEU A 301 -20.29 12.19 -30.67
N LEU A 302 -20.69 11.40 -31.67
CA LEU A 302 -19.84 10.97 -32.76
C LEU A 302 -20.10 11.87 -33.98
N LEU A 303 -19.07 12.60 -34.39
CA LEU A 303 -19.09 13.51 -35.52
C LEU A 303 -18.16 12.98 -36.62
N GLN A 304 -18.47 13.31 -37.88
CA GLN A 304 -17.63 13.00 -39.04
C GLN A 304 -17.40 14.26 -39.86
N HIS A 305 -16.16 14.45 -40.29
CA HIS A 305 -15.81 15.50 -41.23
C HIS A 305 -15.81 14.96 -42.68
N ASN A 306 -16.75 15.45 -43.50
CA ASN A 306 -16.85 15.14 -44.92
C ASN A 306 -16.76 16.43 -45.76
N ASP A 307 -15.71 16.56 -46.56
CA ASP A 307 -15.52 17.62 -47.57
C ASP A 307 -15.92 19.05 -47.10
N GLY A 308 -15.46 19.45 -45.90
CA GLY A 308 -15.67 20.79 -45.35
C GLY A 308 -16.94 20.98 -44.52
N GLN A 309 -17.74 19.92 -44.33
CA GLN A 309 -18.90 19.92 -43.42
C GLN A 309 -18.71 18.90 -42.30
N ILE A 310 -19.11 19.29 -41.08
CA ILE A 310 -19.17 18.40 -39.93
C ILE A 310 -20.60 17.87 -39.83
N VAL A 311 -20.75 16.54 -39.85
CA VAL A 311 -22.04 15.86 -39.76
C VAL A 311 -22.11 15.08 -38.46
N THR A 312 -23.24 15.18 -37.76
CA THR A 312 -23.52 14.36 -36.58
C THR A 312 -23.96 12.97 -37.01
N LEU A 313 -23.13 11.95 -36.75
CA LEU A 313 -23.48 10.55 -37.02
C LEU A 313 -24.37 9.97 -35.93
N ARG A 314 -24.01 10.24 -34.66
CA ARG A 314 -24.75 9.69 -33.52
C ARG A 314 -24.62 10.55 -32.28
N ASP A 315 -25.74 10.73 -31.60
CA ASP A 315 -25.83 11.32 -30.26
C ASP A 315 -25.97 10.22 -29.21
N TYR A 316 -25.10 10.24 -28.19
CA TYR A 316 -25.11 9.31 -27.06
C TYR A 316 -25.53 10.03 -25.78
N LYS A 317 -26.82 9.90 -25.44
CA LYS A 317 -27.41 10.46 -24.22
C LYS A 317 -28.34 9.42 -23.56
N PRO A 318 -28.04 8.90 -22.35
CA PRO A 318 -26.85 9.13 -21.52
C PRO A 318 -25.64 8.25 -21.91
N ALA A 319 -24.43 8.81 -21.85
CA ALA A 319 -23.16 8.10 -22.02
C ALA A 319 -22.09 8.64 -21.06
N LEU A 320 -21.62 7.79 -20.13
CA LEU A 320 -20.59 8.16 -19.16
C LEU A 320 -19.21 8.27 -19.81
N LEU A 321 -18.82 7.25 -20.57
CA LEU A 321 -17.49 7.13 -21.17
C LEU A 321 -17.59 6.62 -22.59
N ALA A 322 -16.74 7.14 -23.48
CA ALA A 322 -16.59 6.69 -24.85
C ALA A 322 -15.10 6.52 -25.19
N SER A 323 -14.76 5.49 -25.97
CA SER A 323 -13.38 5.20 -26.36
C SER A 323 -13.32 4.55 -27.74
N PHE A 324 -12.33 4.94 -28.55
CA PHE A 324 -12.06 4.34 -29.84
C PHE A 324 -11.22 3.06 -29.70
N ALA A 325 -11.45 2.10 -30.59
CA ALA A 325 -10.60 0.95 -30.79
C ALA A 325 -10.55 0.54 -32.26
N THR A 326 -9.42 0.00 -32.69
CA THR A 326 -9.23 -0.49 -34.07
C THR A 326 -8.82 -1.95 -34.05
N ALA A 327 -9.44 -2.75 -34.92
CA ALA A 327 -9.08 -4.15 -35.14
C ALA A 327 -8.92 -4.42 -36.65
N GLY A 328 -7.68 -4.49 -37.12
CA GLY A 328 -7.39 -4.51 -38.55
C GLY A 328 -7.82 -3.18 -39.18
N GLU A 329 -8.70 -3.22 -40.16
CA GLU A 329 -9.25 -2.04 -40.84
C GLU A 329 -10.53 -1.51 -40.17
N LYS A 330 -11.20 -2.33 -39.33
CA LYS A 330 -12.47 -1.95 -38.70
C LYS A 330 -12.22 -1.09 -37.46
N THR A 331 -12.79 0.11 -37.45
CA THR A 331 -12.75 1.07 -36.33
C THR A 331 -14.10 1.10 -35.62
N VAL A 332 -14.07 1.03 -34.30
CA VAL A 332 -15.27 0.97 -33.47
C VAL A 332 -15.17 1.95 -32.30
N VAL A 333 -16.33 2.46 -31.89
CA VAL A 333 -16.50 3.29 -30.69
C VAL A 333 -17.22 2.45 -29.65
N ALA A 334 -16.59 2.27 -28.49
CA ALA A 334 -17.22 1.67 -27.33
C ALA A 334 -17.82 2.77 -26.46
N VAL A 335 -19.12 2.66 -26.16
CA VAL A 335 -19.84 3.64 -25.35
C VAL A 335 -20.43 2.94 -24.12
N MET A 336 -20.10 3.47 -22.94
CA MET A 336 -20.62 3.05 -21.66
C MET A 336 -21.80 3.95 -21.26
N ALA A 337 -23.00 3.37 -21.16
CA ALA A 337 -24.21 4.06 -20.75
C ALA A 337 -24.72 3.52 -19.40
N PRO A 338 -25.18 4.38 -18.47
CA PRO A 338 -25.78 3.94 -17.23
C PRO A 338 -27.13 3.26 -17.50
N LYS A 339 -27.38 2.11 -16.86
CA LYS A 339 -28.72 1.49 -16.82
C LYS A 339 -29.41 1.79 -15.51
N ASN A 340 -28.75 1.42 -14.40
CA ASN A 340 -29.18 1.64 -13.03
C ASN A 340 -27.99 2.18 -12.22
N LYS A 341 -28.22 2.58 -10.96
CA LYS A 341 -27.13 2.97 -10.04
C LYS A 341 -26.04 1.89 -9.86
N THR A 342 -26.39 0.62 -10.07
CA THR A 342 -25.50 -0.54 -9.86
C THR A 342 -25.08 -1.22 -11.15
N ALA A 343 -25.48 -0.71 -12.33
CA ALA A 343 -25.18 -1.37 -13.59
C ALA A 343 -25.02 -0.38 -14.75
N CYS A 344 -23.94 -0.56 -15.51
CA CYS A 344 -23.67 0.14 -16.76
C CYS A 344 -23.70 -0.86 -17.93
N SER A 345 -24.16 -0.43 -19.10
CA SER A 345 -24.05 -1.21 -20.33
C SER A 345 -23.01 -0.62 -21.27
N ILE A 346 -22.16 -1.47 -21.83
CA ILE A 346 -21.16 -1.10 -22.83
C ILE A 346 -21.62 -1.67 -24.17
N ASN A 347 -21.68 -0.82 -25.20
CA ASN A 347 -22.07 -1.21 -26.55
C ASN A 347 -21.00 -0.73 -27.55
N LEU A 348 -20.82 -1.47 -28.65
CA LEU A 348 -19.98 -1.05 -29.76
C LEU A 348 -20.82 -0.40 -30.87
N PHE A 349 -20.28 0.66 -31.45
CA PHE A 349 -20.79 1.34 -32.62
C PHE A 349 -19.69 1.37 -33.69
N SER A 350 -20.07 1.22 -34.96
CA SER A 350 -19.15 1.47 -36.06
C SER A 350 -18.78 2.96 -36.08
N ALA A 351 -17.50 3.29 -36.19
CA ALA A 351 -17.08 4.69 -36.27
C ALA A 351 -17.59 5.33 -37.57
N GLU A 352 -17.47 4.63 -38.70
CA GLU A 352 -17.82 5.15 -40.03
C GLU A 352 -19.32 5.45 -40.21
N THR A 353 -20.19 4.63 -39.62
CA THR A 353 -21.65 4.72 -39.86
C THR A 353 -22.45 5.15 -38.62
N GLY A 354 -21.85 5.12 -37.43
CA GLY A 354 -22.56 5.34 -36.17
C GLY A 354 -23.58 4.25 -35.82
N HIS A 355 -23.67 3.16 -36.60
CA HIS A 355 -24.60 2.06 -36.33
C HIS A 355 -24.10 1.17 -35.19
N ARG A 356 -25.03 0.77 -34.32
CA ARG A 356 -24.76 -0.16 -33.21
C ARG A 356 -24.53 -1.57 -33.76
N LEU A 357 -23.42 -2.20 -33.37
CA LEU A 357 -23.16 -3.59 -33.69
C LEU A 357 -24.05 -4.51 -32.84
N LEU A 358 -24.75 -5.44 -33.48
CA LEU A 358 -25.62 -6.41 -32.81
C LEU A 358 -24.77 -7.41 -31.98
N GLU A 359 -25.36 -7.96 -30.91
CA GLU A 359 -24.71 -8.95 -30.03
C GLU A 359 -23.41 -8.47 -29.34
N THR A 360 -23.22 -7.14 -29.23
CA THR A 360 -22.04 -6.56 -28.57
C THR A 360 -22.32 -5.98 -27.18
N THR A 361 -23.56 -6.04 -26.68
CA THR A 361 -23.91 -5.48 -25.38
C THR A 361 -23.26 -6.25 -24.24
N LEU A 362 -22.53 -5.54 -23.39
CA LEU A 362 -21.88 -6.05 -22.20
C LEU A 362 -22.45 -5.32 -20.98
N ILE A 363 -22.77 -6.04 -19.90
CA ILE A 363 -23.28 -5.44 -18.66
C ILE A 363 -22.17 -5.46 -17.62
N PHE A 364 -21.77 -4.27 -17.18
CA PHE A 364 -20.84 -4.06 -16.07
C PHE A 364 -21.63 -3.79 -14.80
N THR A 365 -21.38 -4.58 -13.76
CA THR A 365 -21.96 -4.37 -12.42
C THR A 365 -21.05 -3.46 -11.62
N VAL A 366 -21.56 -2.30 -11.21
CA VAL A 366 -20.86 -1.35 -10.34
C VAL A 366 -21.09 -1.77 -8.89
N ASP A 367 -20.01 -1.92 -8.13
CA ASP A 367 -20.09 -2.22 -6.70
C ASP A 367 -20.60 -0.97 -5.95
N PRO A 368 -21.68 -1.06 -5.16
CA PRO A 368 -22.17 0.08 -4.37
C PRO A 368 -21.16 0.60 -3.33
N ASN A 369 -20.18 -0.22 -2.93
CA ASN A 369 -19.10 0.17 -2.03
C ASN A 369 -17.80 0.57 -2.77
N GLY A 370 -17.87 0.73 -4.10
CA GLY A 370 -16.74 1.12 -4.96
C GLY A 370 -16.95 2.49 -5.62
N GLY A 371 -15.91 2.97 -6.27
CA GLY A 371 -15.92 4.25 -6.99
C GLY A 371 -16.64 4.16 -8.34
N LYS A 372 -16.96 5.33 -8.93
CA LYS A 372 -17.57 5.40 -10.26
C LYS A 372 -16.53 5.10 -11.36
N PRO A 373 -16.94 4.65 -12.55
CA PRO A 373 -16.02 4.49 -13.70
C PRO A 373 -15.42 5.84 -14.13
N GLU A 374 -14.09 5.91 -14.22
CA GLU A 374 -13.33 7.12 -14.62
C GLU A 374 -12.75 6.97 -16.04
N LYS A 375 -12.18 5.80 -16.38
CA LYS A 375 -11.59 5.54 -17.71
C LYS A 375 -12.02 4.21 -18.30
N LEU A 376 -12.12 4.20 -19.63
CA LEU A 376 -12.50 3.06 -20.45
C LEU A 376 -11.41 2.75 -21.47
N HIS A 377 -10.81 1.57 -21.38
CA HIS A 377 -9.82 1.10 -22.35
C HIS A 377 -10.33 -0.15 -23.06
N VAL A 378 -10.26 -0.16 -24.40
CA VAL A 378 -10.89 -1.19 -25.21
C VAL A 378 -9.88 -1.92 -26.08
N GLN A 379 -9.93 -3.25 -26.00
CA GLN A 379 -9.19 -4.14 -26.88
C GLN A 379 -10.17 -4.74 -27.89
N ALA A 380 -10.19 -4.23 -29.12
CA ALA A 380 -10.94 -4.83 -30.21
C ALA A 380 -10.13 -5.95 -30.88
N PHE A 381 -10.80 -7.00 -31.36
CA PHE A 381 -10.20 -8.10 -32.11
C PHE A 381 -11.19 -8.66 -33.14
N LEU A 382 -10.69 -9.21 -34.25
CA LEU A 382 -11.53 -9.87 -35.25
C LEU A 382 -11.87 -11.30 -34.80
N LYS A 383 -13.14 -11.67 -34.87
CA LYS A 383 -13.61 -13.05 -34.66
C LYS A 383 -13.42 -13.86 -35.95
N LYS A 384 -13.58 -15.18 -35.85
CA LYS A 384 -13.50 -16.09 -37.01
C LYS A 384 -14.56 -15.77 -38.08
N ASP A 385 -15.69 -15.22 -37.66
CA ASP A 385 -16.81 -14.86 -38.53
C ASP A 385 -16.67 -13.43 -39.10
N ASP A 386 -15.46 -12.85 -39.01
CA ASP A 386 -15.13 -11.46 -39.40
C ASP A 386 -15.94 -10.36 -38.65
N SER A 387 -16.71 -10.75 -37.64
CA SER A 387 -17.32 -9.81 -36.70
C SER A 387 -16.30 -9.28 -35.69
N VAL A 388 -16.49 -8.06 -35.20
CA VAL A 388 -15.60 -7.47 -34.19
C VAL A 388 -16.01 -7.95 -32.80
N GLY A 389 -15.08 -8.61 -32.11
CA GLY A 389 -15.14 -8.87 -30.68
C GLY A 389 -14.38 -7.80 -29.91
N TYR A 390 -14.70 -7.64 -28.62
CA TYR A 390 -13.93 -6.74 -27.76
C TYR A 390 -13.81 -7.24 -26.33
N ARG A 391 -12.79 -6.72 -25.65
CA ARG A 391 -12.60 -6.80 -24.21
C ARG A 391 -12.42 -5.39 -23.69
N VAL A 392 -12.81 -5.18 -22.44
CA VAL A 392 -12.79 -3.85 -21.83
C VAL A 392 -12.04 -3.93 -20.52
N MET A 393 -11.15 -2.96 -20.30
CA MET A 393 -10.62 -2.64 -18.99
C MET A 393 -11.28 -1.35 -18.50
N VAL A 394 -11.99 -1.44 -17.39
CA VAL A 394 -12.61 -0.29 -16.72
C VAL A 394 -11.76 0.08 -15.52
N GLN A 395 -11.37 1.35 -15.45
CA GLN A 395 -10.72 1.94 -14.28
C GLN A 395 -11.74 2.81 -13.54
N THR A 396 -11.86 2.59 -12.23
CA THR A 396 -12.75 3.36 -11.36
C THR A 396 -11.98 4.39 -10.53
N GLU A 397 -12.70 5.38 -10.00
CA GLU A 397 -12.16 6.46 -9.15
C GLU A 397 -11.38 5.94 -7.94
N ASP A 398 -11.79 4.81 -7.36
CA ASP A 398 -11.15 4.14 -6.23
C ASP A 398 -9.96 3.24 -6.65
N HIS A 399 -9.43 3.45 -7.85
CA HIS A 399 -8.27 2.77 -8.42
C HIS A 399 -8.46 1.26 -8.63
N THR A 400 -9.69 0.79 -8.83
CA THR A 400 -9.91 -0.61 -9.23
C THR A 400 -9.80 -0.76 -10.74
N LEU A 401 -9.20 -1.85 -11.18
CA LEU A 401 -9.13 -2.25 -12.57
C LEU A 401 -9.95 -3.52 -12.76
N THR A 402 -11.00 -3.45 -13.55
CA THR A 402 -11.82 -4.62 -13.89
C THR A 402 -11.71 -4.93 -15.37
N PHE A 403 -11.31 -6.15 -15.70
CA PHE A 403 -11.20 -6.62 -17.07
C PHE A 403 -12.35 -7.56 -17.42
N ILE A 404 -13.08 -7.24 -18.49
CA ILE A 404 -14.33 -7.90 -18.84
C ILE A 404 -14.25 -8.40 -20.29
N GLN A 405 -14.69 -9.64 -20.49
CA GLN A 405 -14.80 -10.27 -21.80
C GLN A 405 -16.28 -10.46 -22.17
N GLN A 406 -16.62 -10.29 -23.45
CA GLN A 406 -17.94 -10.65 -23.98
C GLN A 406 -18.27 -12.14 -23.70
N PRO A 407 -19.49 -12.48 -23.24
CA PRO A 407 -20.71 -11.67 -23.18
C PRO A 407 -20.98 -10.93 -21.85
N GLY A 408 -19.95 -10.67 -21.03
CA GLY A 408 -20.10 -10.01 -19.71
C GLY A 408 -19.42 -10.75 -18.56
N ARG A 409 -18.50 -11.66 -18.87
CA ARG A 409 -17.71 -12.36 -17.84
C ARG A 409 -16.59 -11.44 -17.37
N VAL A 410 -16.58 -11.12 -16.08
CA VAL A 410 -15.42 -10.52 -15.43
C VAL A 410 -14.30 -11.57 -15.41
N MET A 411 -13.18 -11.25 -16.06
CA MET A 411 -12.02 -12.13 -16.13
C MET A 411 -11.19 -12.02 -14.85
N TRP A 412 -10.96 -10.79 -14.42
CA TRP A 412 -10.26 -10.47 -13.17
C TRP A 412 -10.60 -9.04 -12.73
N THR A 413 -10.47 -8.80 -11.44
CA THR A 413 -10.53 -7.48 -10.81
C THR A 413 -9.26 -7.31 -10.00
N ARG A 414 -8.57 -6.18 -10.17
CA ARG A 414 -7.38 -5.80 -9.43
C ARG A 414 -7.63 -4.54 -8.62
N GLU A 415 -7.27 -4.59 -7.36
CA GLU A 415 -7.47 -3.51 -6.39
C GLU A 415 -6.16 -2.73 -6.23
N GLU A 416 -5.88 -1.81 -7.16
CA GLU A 416 -4.59 -1.07 -7.18
C GLU A 416 -4.50 0.04 -6.13
N ALA A 417 -5.59 0.33 -5.41
CA ALA A 417 -5.59 1.20 -4.23
C ALA A 417 -4.62 0.70 -3.12
N LEU A 418 -4.41 -0.62 -3.02
CA LEU A 418 -3.51 -1.25 -2.04
C LEU A 418 -2.02 -0.96 -2.31
N SER A 419 -1.68 -0.36 -3.45
CA SER A 419 -0.34 0.18 -3.69
C SER A 419 0.01 1.35 -2.77
N ASP A 420 -0.99 2.04 -2.21
CA ASP A 420 -0.81 3.24 -1.39
C ASP A 420 -1.46 3.11 0.01
N VAL A 421 -1.03 2.11 0.78
CA VAL A 421 -1.42 1.94 2.20
C VAL A 421 -0.79 3.03 3.09
N VAL A 422 -1.62 3.73 3.86
CA VAL A 422 -1.18 4.80 4.79
C VAL A 422 -1.09 4.28 6.22
N THR A 423 -2.10 3.55 6.68
CA THR A 423 -2.14 2.96 8.03
C THR A 423 -2.76 1.58 7.99
N MET A 424 -2.34 0.71 8.91
CA MET A 424 -2.93 -0.61 9.08
C MET A 424 -2.97 -1.02 10.56
N GLU A 425 -3.94 -1.85 10.90
CA GLU A 425 -4.04 -2.51 12.21
C GLU A 425 -4.42 -3.99 12.02
N MET A 426 -3.95 -4.84 12.92
CA MET A 426 -4.40 -6.24 13.00
C MET A 426 -5.39 -6.43 14.14
N VAL A 427 -6.59 -6.90 13.79
CA VAL A 427 -7.67 -7.17 14.73
C VAL A 427 -7.86 -8.67 14.87
N ASP A 428 -8.02 -9.14 16.10
CA ASP A 428 -8.32 -10.54 16.38
C ASP A 428 -9.66 -10.95 15.75
N LEU A 429 -9.74 -12.19 15.29
CA LEU A 429 -10.98 -12.77 14.77
C LEU A 429 -12.03 -12.98 15.88
N PRO A 430 -13.32 -13.13 15.54
CA PRO A 430 -14.35 -13.39 16.53
C PRO A 430 -14.15 -14.76 17.21
N LEU A 431 -14.65 -14.86 18.44
CA LEU A 431 -14.58 -16.08 19.24
C LEU A 431 -15.33 -17.23 18.57
N THR A 432 -14.85 -18.46 18.79
CA THR A 432 -15.58 -19.67 18.39
C THR A 432 -16.85 -19.83 19.24
N GLY A 433 -17.86 -20.55 18.74
CA GLY A 433 -19.10 -20.80 19.50
C GLY A 433 -18.84 -21.41 20.88
N ALA A 434 -17.86 -22.32 21.00
CA ALA A 434 -17.47 -22.91 22.27
C ALA A 434 -16.85 -21.88 23.24
N GLN A 435 -16.01 -20.96 22.75
CA GLN A 435 -15.44 -19.89 23.57
C GLN A 435 -16.49 -18.87 24.00
N ALA A 436 -17.46 -18.56 23.14
CA ALA A 436 -18.58 -17.69 23.48
C ALA A 436 -19.47 -18.30 24.58
N GLU A 437 -19.71 -19.61 24.55
CA GLU A 437 -20.41 -20.32 25.64
C GLU A 437 -19.63 -20.28 26.96
N LEU A 438 -18.29 -20.38 26.91
CA LEU A 438 -17.45 -20.23 28.10
C LEU A 438 -17.55 -18.83 28.71
N GLU A 439 -17.51 -17.77 27.90
CA GLU A 439 -17.73 -16.41 28.41
C GLU A 439 -19.13 -16.26 29.02
N GLY A 440 -20.13 -16.89 28.40
CA GLY A 440 -21.49 -16.99 28.92
C GLY A 440 -21.59 -17.71 30.27
N GLU A 441 -20.81 -18.78 30.49
CA GLU A 441 -20.75 -19.55 31.74
C GLU A 441 -20.30 -18.67 32.91
N PHE A 442 -19.19 -17.94 32.73
CA PHE A 442 -18.50 -17.18 33.79
C PHE A 442 -18.90 -15.69 33.90
N GLY A 443 -19.93 -15.24 33.16
CA GLY A 443 -20.34 -13.84 33.14
C GLY A 443 -20.74 -13.25 34.51
N LYS A 444 -20.19 -12.07 34.82
CA LYS A 444 -20.32 -11.34 36.12
C LYS A 444 -21.75 -11.12 36.62
N LYS A 445 -22.76 -11.07 35.74
CA LYS A 445 -24.17 -10.87 36.13
C LYS A 445 -24.75 -12.07 36.89
N ALA A 446 -24.31 -13.30 36.59
CA ALA A 446 -24.80 -14.50 37.27
C ALA A 446 -24.27 -14.64 38.71
N ALA A 447 -23.08 -14.08 38.99
CA ALA A 447 -22.43 -14.19 40.30
C ALA A 447 -23.08 -13.32 41.38
N ILE A 448 -23.72 -12.20 41.00
CA ILE A 448 -24.24 -11.21 41.95
C ILE A 448 -25.73 -11.42 42.25
N GLN A 449 -26.52 -11.98 41.33
CA GLN A 449 -27.98 -12.09 41.47
C GLN A 449 -28.50 -13.47 41.89
N ASP A 450 -27.87 -14.59 41.51
CA ASP A 450 -28.56 -15.90 41.54
C ASP A 450 -28.04 -16.94 42.55
N GLY A 451 -27.05 -16.60 43.38
CA GLY A 451 -26.50 -17.50 44.40
C GLY A 451 -25.68 -18.68 43.85
N LEU A 452 -24.98 -19.39 44.74
CA LEU A 452 -24.04 -20.46 44.38
C LEU A 452 -24.69 -21.64 43.61
N MET A 453 -25.94 -22.00 43.95
CA MET A 453 -26.63 -23.14 43.33
C MET A 453 -26.99 -22.88 41.87
N SER A 454 -27.40 -21.66 41.53
CA SER A 454 -27.65 -21.27 40.13
C SER A 454 -26.37 -21.33 39.30
N MET A 455 -25.24 -20.90 39.86
CA MET A 455 -23.94 -21.01 39.19
C MET A 455 -23.56 -22.47 38.90
N VAL A 456 -23.75 -23.37 39.86
CA VAL A 456 -23.50 -24.81 39.67
C VAL A 456 -24.43 -25.41 38.61
N MET A 457 -25.73 -25.12 38.67
CA MET A 457 -26.70 -25.60 37.67
C MET A 457 -26.39 -25.06 36.27
N LYS A 458 -26.02 -23.79 36.16
CA LYS A 458 -25.61 -23.17 34.89
C LYS A 458 -24.37 -23.85 34.32
N ARG A 459 -23.34 -24.09 35.15
CA ARG A 459 -22.14 -24.83 34.77
C ARG A 459 -22.46 -26.26 34.30
N LEU A 460 -23.24 -27.01 35.07
CA LEU A 460 -23.67 -28.36 34.67
C LEU A 460 -24.45 -28.35 33.36
N SER A 461 -25.34 -27.38 33.16
CA SER A 461 -26.10 -27.24 31.91
C SER A 461 -25.19 -26.95 30.71
N SER A 462 -24.20 -26.05 30.86
CA SER A 462 -23.25 -25.72 29.79
C SER A 462 -22.35 -26.92 29.46
N GLN A 463 -21.84 -27.61 30.47
CA GLN A 463 -21.04 -28.82 30.27
C GLN A 463 -21.84 -29.95 29.60
N LEU A 464 -23.13 -30.09 29.93
CA LEU A 464 -24.02 -31.05 29.26
C LEU A 464 -24.24 -30.69 27.79
N ILE A 465 -24.42 -29.40 27.47
CA ILE A 465 -24.54 -28.91 26.08
C ILE A 465 -23.25 -29.22 25.31
N MET A 466 -22.08 -28.91 25.87
CA MET A 466 -20.79 -29.24 25.24
C MET A 466 -20.59 -30.75 25.05
N LEU A 467 -21.02 -31.57 26.02
CA LEU A 467 -20.97 -33.03 25.90
C LEU A 467 -21.89 -33.55 24.79
N GLN A 468 -23.12 -33.01 24.69
CA GLN A 468 -24.04 -33.35 23.61
C GLN A 468 -23.46 -32.98 22.24
N ALA A 469 -22.86 -31.78 22.12
CA ALA A 469 -22.17 -31.34 20.92
C ALA A 469 -20.98 -32.25 20.57
N TRP A 470 -20.19 -32.67 21.56
CA TRP A 470 -19.07 -33.59 21.37
C TRP A 470 -19.52 -34.96 20.89
N ILE A 471 -20.58 -35.53 21.50
CA ILE A 471 -21.17 -36.80 21.06
C ILE A 471 -21.69 -36.67 19.62
N ALA A 472 -22.42 -35.59 19.30
CA ALA A 472 -22.90 -35.34 17.95
C ALA A 472 -21.75 -35.23 16.93
N HIS A 473 -20.65 -34.57 17.30
CA HIS A 473 -19.46 -34.48 16.48
C HIS A 473 -18.77 -35.83 16.28
N LEU A 474 -18.66 -36.66 17.33
CA LEU A 474 -18.10 -38.01 17.25
C LEU A 474 -18.93 -38.91 16.31
N TRP A 475 -20.26 -38.81 16.41
CA TRP A 475 -21.19 -39.47 15.49
C TRP A 475 -20.97 -38.97 14.06
N LYS A 476 -20.88 -37.66 13.85
CA LYS A 476 -20.60 -37.06 12.53
C LYS A 476 -19.27 -37.54 11.94
N LEU A 477 -18.18 -37.56 12.72
CA LEU A 477 -16.88 -38.09 12.29
C LEU A 477 -16.96 -39.56 11.87
N PHE A 478 -17.69 -40.38 12.62
CA PHE A 478 -17.88 -41.79 12.28
C PHE A 478 -18.72 -41.99 11.00
N TYR A 479 -19.71 -41.12 10.77
CA TYR A 479 -20.50 -41.09 9.53
C TYR A 479 -19.69 -40.58 8.33
N ASP A 480 -18.89 -39.54 8.50
CA ASP A 480 -18.08 -38.95 7.43
C ASP A 480 -16.86 -39.83 7.09
N ALA A 481 -16.31 -40.60 8.04
CA ALA A 481 -15.31 -41.63 7.77
C ALA A 481 -15.82 -42.77 6.86
N ARG A 482 -17.14 -42.91 6.70
CA ARG A 482 -17.77 -43.84 5.75
C ARG A 482 -18.01 -43.25 4.35
N LYS A 483 -17.80 -41.94 4.15
CA LYS A 483 -17.93 -41.30 2.83
C LYS A 483 -16.57 -41.29 2.09
N PRO A 484 -16.57 -41.45 0.75
CA PRO A 484 -15.35 -41.32 -0.04
C PRO A 484 -14.81 -39.87 0.01
N ARG A 485 -13.49 -39.75 0.12
CA ARG A 485 -12.70 -38.57 0.53
C ARG A 485 -12.74 -37.35 -0.43
N SER A 486 -13.55 -37.35 -1.49
CA SER A 486 -13.45 -36.41 -2.62
C SER A 486 -14.41 -35.20 -2.60
N GLN A 487 -15.27 -35.03 -1.59
CA GLN A 487 -16.31 -33.97 -1.59
C GLN A 487 -16.30 -32.99 -0.41
N VAL A 488 -15.35 -33.06 0.52
CA VAL A 488 -15.27 -32.07 1.62
C VAL A 488 -14.40 -30.89 1.18
N LYS A 489 -15.00 -29.92 0.48
CA LYS A 489 -14.45 -28.56 0.40
C LYS A 489 -15.14 -27.72 1.47
N ASN A 490 -14.39 -27.29 2.47
CA ASN A 490 -14.87 -26.28 3.41
C ASN A 490 -14.64 -24.92 2.74
N ASP A 491 -15.70 -24.36 2.14
CA ASP A 491 -15.64 -22.98 1.64
C ASP A 491 -15.54 -22.03 2.84
N VAL A 492 -14.49 -21.21 2.88
CA VAL A 492 -14.26 -20.20 3.92
C VAL A 492 -15.18 -19.02 3.62
N SER A 493 -16.27 -18.88 4.38
CA SER A 493 -17.15 -17.71 4.33
C SER A 493 -16.83 -16.75 5.48
N ILE A 494 -17.09 -15.45 5.27
CA ILE A 494 -16.89 -14.40 6.28
C ILE A 494 -17.63 -14.72 7.59
N GLU A 495 -18.78 -15.39 7.50
CA GLU A 495 -19.62 -15.76 8.65
C GLU A 495 -19.06 -16.93 9.46
N ASN A 496 -18.22 -17.78 8.85
CA ASN A 496 -17.61 -18.93 9.51
C ASN A 496 -16.18 -18.66 10.01
N LEU A 497 -15.67 -17.44 9.79
CA LEU A 497 -14.33 -17.05 10.20
C LEU A 497 -14.29 -16.88 11.72
N SER A 498 -13.46 -17.66 12.40
CA SER A 498 -13.29 -17.61 13.85
C SER A 498 -11.82 -17.76 14.22
N ARG A 499 -11.49 -17.26 15.41
CA ARG A 499 -10.12 -17.25 15.94
C ARG A 499 -9.59 -18.68 16.12
N ASP A 500 -8.35 -18.90 15.69
CA ASP A 500 -7.60 -20.11 15.96
C ASP A 500 -7.06 -20.14 17.41
N GLU A 501 -6.70 -21.31 17.91
CA GLU A 501 -6.22 -21.51 19.29
C GLU A 501 -5.02 -20.61 19.62
N PHE A 502 -4.09 -20.46 18.68
CA PHE A 502 -2.87 -19.67 18.82
C PHE A 502 -2.99 -18.22 18.35
N ASN A 503 -4.17 -17.80 17.87
CA ASN A 503 -4.43 -16.45 17.34
C ASN A 503 -3.41 -16.01 16.27
N LEU A 504 -3.00 -16.93 15.41
CA LEU A 504 -2.08 -16.67 14.30
C LEU A 504 -2.82 -16.12 13.08
N GLN A 505 -4.13 -16.31 13.01
CA GLN A 505 -4.99 -15.73 11.98
C GLN A 505 -5.74 -14.52 12.53
N LYS A 506 -5.42 -13.35 11.98
CA LYS A 506 -6.03 -12.05 12.29
C LYS A 506 -6.63 -11.40 11.05
N MET A 507 -7.57 -10.49 11.28
CA MET A 507 -8.10 -9.59 10.27
C MET A 507 -7.16 -8.39 10.13
N MET A 508 -6.59 -8.17 8.95
CA MET A 508 -5.82 -6.96 8.65
C MET A 508 -6.77 -5.90 8.14
N VAL A 509 -6.82 -4.76 8.83
CA VAL A 509 -7.61 -3.60 8.41
C VAL A 509 -6.65 -2.57 7.83
N LEU A 510 -6.70 -2.39 6.51
CA LEU A 510 -5.84 -1.45 5.79
C LEU A 510 -6.63 -0.23 5.32
N VAL A 511 -6.01 0.94 5.41
CA VAL A 511 -6.57 2.21 4.92
C VAL A 511 -5.62 2.78 3.87
N THR A 512 -6.16 3.07 2.68
CA THR A 512 -5.40 3.60 1.55
C THR A 512 -5.53 5.12 1.44
N ALA A 513 -4.56 5.76 0.78
CA ALA A 513 -4.58 7.21 0.54
C ALA A 513 -5.79 7.65 -0.31
N SER A 514 -6.28 6.78 -1.21
CA SER A 514 -7.50 7.02 -1.99
C SER A 514 -8.79 6.99 -1.17
N GLY A 515 -8.72 6.66 0.13
CA GLY A 515 -9.90 6.65 0.99
C GLY A 515 -10.67 5.33 1.01
N LYS A 516 -10.02 4.24 0.60
CA LYS A 516 -10.61 2.90 0.61
C LYS A 516 -10.10 2.09 1.79
N LEU A 517 -11.02 1.37 2.44
CA LEU A 517 -10.74 0.46 3.53
C LEU A 517 -10.87 -0.98 3.04
N PHE A 518 -9.95 -1.83 3.50
CA PHE A 518 -9.94 -3.25 3.19
C PHE A 518 -9.85 -4.07 4.48
N GLY A 519 -10.64 -5.14 4.56
CA GLY A 519 -10.44 -6.23 5.49
C GLY A 519 -9.85 -7.43 4.79
N ILE A 520 -8.60 -7.75 5.08
CA ILE A 520 -7.86 -8.84 4.45
C ILE A 520 -7.59 -9.92 5.48
N ASP A 521 -7.77 -11.19 5.11
CA ASP A 521 -7.35 -12.30 5.95
C ASP A 521 -5.82 -12.43 5.96
N SER A 522 -5.19 -12.39 7.13
CA SER A 522 -3.74 -12.57 7.27
C SER A 522 -3.23 -13.93 6.79
N LYS A 523 -4.07 -14.97 6.79
CA LYS A 523 -3.62 -16.31 6.39
C LYS A 523 -3.51 -16.48 4.87
N THR A 524 -4.54 -16.09 4.13
CA THR A 524 -4.57 -16.27 2.66
C THR A 524 -4.23 -15.01 1.87
N GLY A 525 -4.40 -13.83 2.48
CA GLY A 525 -4.32 -12.55 1.78
C GLY A 525 -5.60 -12.19 1.01
N ASP A 526 -6.68 -12.94 1.16
CA ASP A 526 -7.93 -12.65 0.44
C ASP A 526 -8.64 -11.43 1.03
N ILE A 527 -9.19 -10.59 0.15
CA ILE A 527 -10.00 -9.43 0.53
C ILE A 527 -11.40 -9.94 0.90
N LEU A 528 -11.75 -9.87 2.18
CA LEU A 528 -13.04 -10.32 2.71
C LEU A 528 -14.11 -9.23 2.57
N TRP A 529 -13.74 -7.97 2.82
CA TRP A 529 -14.63 -6.84 2.64
C TRP A 529 -13.85 -5.60 2.21
N LYS A 530 -14.57 -4.68 1.55
CA LYS A 530 -14.04 -3.39 1.13
C LYS A 530 -15.09 -2.30 1.32
N HIS A 531 -14.65 -1.10 1.64
CA HIS A 531 -15.51 0.05 1.83
C HIS A 531 -14.83 1.32 1.33
N TYR A 532 -15.46 2.03 0.42
CA TYR A 532 -14.97 3.29 -0.12
C TYR A 532 -15.64 4.47 0.59
N LEU A 533 -14.83 5.44 1.03
CA LEU A 533 -15.31 6.68 1.62
C LEU A 533 -15.24 7.79 0.58
N GLU A 534 -16.40 8.34 0.22
CA GLU A 534 -16.50 9.44 -0.74
C GLU A 534 -16.01 10.77 -0.12
N ASN A 535 -15.52 11.68 -0.98
CA ASN A 535 -15.13 13.06 -0.63
C ASN A 535 -13.97 13.18 0.37
N ILE A 536 -12.95 12.34 0.23
CA ILE A 536 -11.71 12.47 1.00
C ILE A 536 -10.80 13.52 0.36
N PRO A 537 -10.21 14.44 1.15
CA PRO A 537 -9.27 15.43 0.64
C PRO A 537 -7.97 14.75 0.16
N LEU A 538 -7.38 15.26 -0.92
CA LEU A 538 -6.17 14.70 -1.54
C LEU A 538 -5.00 14.58 -0.55
N ASN A 539 -4.88 15.53 0.38
CA ASN A 539 -3.83 15.58 1.41
C ASN A 539 -4.34 15.17 2.80
N ALA A 540 -5.20 14.16 2.89
CA ALA A 540 -5.67 13.64 4.17
C ALA A 540 -4.55 12.96 5.01
N ALA A 541 -4.59 13.16 6.32
CA ALA A 541 -3.87 12.37 7.31
C ALA A 541 -4.84 11.40 8.00
N PHE A 542 -4.48 10.11 7.98
CA PHE A 542 -5.30 9.04 8.57
C PHE A 542 -4.69 8.55 9.88
N LYS A 543 -5.54 8.29 10.86
CA LYS A 543 -5.15 7.56 12.08
C LYS A 543 -6.23 6.54 12.41
N LEU A 544 -5.83 5.26 12.40
CA LEU A 544 -6.69 4.14 12.74
C LEU A 544 -6.50 3.77 14.22
N MET A 545 -7.59 3.61 14.96
CA MET A 545 -7.56 3.22 16.36
C MET A 545 -8.56 2.09 16.64
N VAL A 546 -8.08 1.04 17.30
CA VAL A 546 -8.92 -0.07 17.78
C VAL A 546 -9.51 0.29 19.15
N GLN A 547 -10.80 0.61 19.19
CA GLN A 547 -11.48 0.96 20.45
C GLN A 547 -11.94 -0.26 21.23
N ARG A 548 -12.49 -1.27 20.53
CA ARG A 548 -12.97 -2.51 21.14
C ARG A 548 -12.62 -3.71 20.27
N THR A 549 -12.00 -4.71 20.88
CA THR A 549 -11.63 -5.99 20.25
C THR A 549 -12.81 -6.98 20.26
N THR A 550 -12.60 -8.18 19.72
CA THR A 550 -13.60 -9.27 19.68
C THR A 550 -13.72 -10.05 20.99
N ALA A 551 -12.94 -9.71 22.02
CA ALA A 551 -12.81 -10.49 23.25
C ALA A 551 -14.03 -10.42 24.19
N HIS A 552 -14.96 -9.49 23.94
CA HIS A 552 -16.11 -9.23 24.83
C HIS A 552 -17.43 -9.60 24.15
N PHE A 553 -17.85 -10.86 24.24
CA PHE A 553 -19.17 -11.29 23.77
C PHE A 553 -20.25 -10.83 24.77
N PRO A 554 -21.35 -10.19 24.35
CA PRO A 554 -21.92 -10.12 23.00
C PRO A 554 -21.63 -8.81 22.23
N HIS A 555 -20.72 -7.95 22.70
CA HIS A 555 -20.52 -6.64 22.09
C HIS A 555 -19.70 -6.74 20.78
N PRO A 556 -20.13 -6.08 19.68
CA PRO A 556 -19.41 -6.16 18.41
C PRO A 556 -18.08 -5.38 18.47
N PRO A 557 -17.02 -5.83 17.78
CA PRO A 557 -15.76 -5.09 17.70
C PRO A 557 -15.96 -3.73 17.00
N GLN A 558 -15.15 -2.74 17.38
CA GLN A 558 -15.28 -1.36 16.91
C GLN A 558 -13.91 -0.72 16.68
N CYS A 559 -13.72 -0.21 15.46
CA CYS A 559 -12.59 0.61 15.07
C CYS A 559 -13.05 2.03 14.72
N THR A 560 -12.19 3.00 14.98
CA THR A 560 -12.41 4.41 14.64
C THR A 560 -11.27 4.89 13.75
N LEU A 561 -11.63 5.43 12.59
CA LEU A 561 -10.72 6.10 11.67
C LEU A 561 -10.91 7.60 11.83
N LEU A 562 -9.83 8.31 12.18
CA LEU A 562 -9.77 9.77 12.16
C LEU A 562 -9.15 10.21 10.84
N ILE A 563 -9.90 10.99 10.07
CA ILE A 563 -9.47 11.55 8.78
C ILE A 563 -9.33 13.05 8.99
N LYS A 564 -8.11 13.56 8.94
CA LYS A 564 -7.80 14.99 9.08
C LYS A 564 -7.36 15.56 7.73
N ASP A 565 -7.98 16.63 7.30
CA ASP A 565 -7.47 17.41 6.18
C ASP A 565 -6.25 18.22 6.62
N LYS A 566 -5.13 18.13 5.89
CA LYS A 566 -3.92 18.90 6.21
C LYS A 566 -4.07 20.38 5.88
N ASP A 567 -4.88 20.72 4.88
CA ASP A 567 -4.99 22.10 4.39
C ASP A 567 -5.96 22.91 5.26
N THR A 568 -7.14 22.37 5.55
CA THR A 568 -8.12 23.04 6.43
C THR A 568 -7.96 22.72 7.91
N GLY A 569 -7.26 21.64 8.25
CA GLY A 569 -7.11 21.15 9.63
C GLY A 569 -8.36 20.46 10.20
N LEU A 570 -9.50 20.49 9.50
CA LEU A 570 -10.75 19.86 9.91
C LEU A 570 -10.61 18.34 9.91
N ALA A 571 -11.31 17.68 10.84
CA ALA A 571 -11.27 16.24 10.96
C ALA A 571 -12.66 15.62 11.01
N THR A 572 -12.76 14.39 10.48
CA THR A 572 -13.97 13.58 10.54
C THR A 572 -13.66 12.22 11.17
N LEU A 573 -14.62 11.70 11.92
CA LEU A 573 -14.54 10.37 12.54
C LEU A 573 -15.42 9.40 11.78
N HIS A 574 -14.83 8.28 11.38
CA HIS A 574 -15.55 7.16 10.79
C HIS A 574 -15.46 5.93 11.70
N VAL A 575 -16.60 5.46 12.21
CA VAL A 575 -16.67 4.35 13.17
C VAL A 575 -17.31 3.14 12.49
N PHE A 576 -16.61 2.02 12.51
CA PHE A 576 -17.04 0.82 11.78
C PHE A 576 -16.64 -0.47 12.51
N ASN A 577 -17.28 -1.57 12.11
CA ASN A 577 -16.92 -2.90 12.55
C ASN A 577 -15.78 -3.45 11.66
N PRO A 578 -14.59 -3.76 12.21
CA PRO A 578 -13.44 -4.19 11.44
C PRO A 578 -13.57 -5.60 10.83
N ILE A 579 -14.51 -6.42 11.28
CA ILE A 579 -14.68 -7.79 10.77
C ILE A 579 -15.55 -7.82 9.52
N PHE A 580 -16.58 -6.96 9.47
CA PHE A 580 -17.55 -6.94 8.36
C PHE A 580 -17.50 -5.69 7.49
N GLY A 581 -16.74 -4.67 7.88
CA GLY A 581 -16.65 -3.40 7.16
C GLY A 581 -17.88 -2.50 7.24
N ARG A 582 -18.91 -2.89 8.00
CA ARG A 582 -20.16 -2.12 8.13
C ARG A 582 -19.97 -0.97 9.12
N ARG A 583 -20.52 0.20 8.78
CA ARG A 583 -20.59 1.35 9.69
C ARG A 583 -21.32 0.96 10.98
N SER A 584 -20.75 1.35 12.11
CA SER A 584 -21.36 1.11 13.42
C SER A 584 -22.62 1.95 13.60
N GLN A 585 -23.57 1.47 14.40
CA GLN A 585 -24.81 2.21 14.70
C GLN A 585 -24.56 3.47 15.56
N VAL A 586 -23.42 3.55 16.24
CA VAL A 586 -23.01 4.69 17.05
C VAL A 586 -22.64 5.86 16.13
N THR A 587 -23.36 6.96 16.24
CA THR A 587 -23.03 8.19 15.51
C THR A 587 -21.88 8.91 16.21
N PRO A 588 -20.76 9.15 15.52
CA PRO A 588 -19.65 9.93 16.08
C PRO A 588 -20.04 11.40 16.25
N PRO A 589 -19.39 12.14 17.18
CA PRO A 589 -19.61 13.57 17.34
C PRO A 589 -19.14 14.33 16.09
N ALA A 590 -19.86 15.39 15.73
CA ALA A 590 -19.39 16.34 14.74
C ALA A 590 -18.23 17.16 15.33
N LEU A 591 -17.16 17.34 14.57
CA LEU A 591 -15.96 18.07 14.97
C LEU A 591 -15.88 19.37 14.15
N PRO A 592 -16.46 20.47 14.64
CA PRO A 592 -16.50 21.73 13.89
C PRO A 592 -15.16 22.48 13.91
N GLN A 593 -14.28 22.14 14.83
CA GLN A 593 -12.97 22.77 15.01
C GLN A 593 -11.86 21.85 14.49
N PRO A 594 -10.74 22.42 14.01
CA PRO A 594 -9.55 21.65 13.67
C PRO A 594 -9.04 20.83 14.85
N ILE A 595 -8.66 19.58 14.60
CA ILE A 595 -8.13 18.68 15.63
C ILE A 595 -6.60 18.68 15.56
N LEU A 596 -5.96 18.98 16.69
CA LEU A 596 -4.50 19.00 16.82
C LEU A 596 -3.95 17.60 17.07
N GLN A 597 -4.53 16.87 18.02
CA GLN A 597 -4.03 15.56 18.44
C GLN A 597 -5.17 14.64 18.90
N SER A 598 -4.91 13.33 18.86
CA SER A 598 -5.77 12.31 19.41
C SER A 598 -5.01 11.32 20.30
N LEU A 599 -5.62 10.93 21.42
CA LEU A 599 -5.05 10.01 22.40
C LEU A 599 -6.06 8.91 22.73
N LEU A 600 -5.68 7.65 22.57
CA LEU A 600 -6.49 6.51 22.99
C LEU A 600 -6.11 6.12 24.42
N LEU A 601 -7.06 6.23 25.34
CA LEU A 601 -6.86 5.88 26.74
C LEU A 601 -7.16 4.38 26.97
N PRO A 602 -6.51 3.75 27.95
CA PRO A 602 -6.85 2.40 28.38
C PRO A 602 -8.16 2.33 29.20
N LEU A 603 -8.72 3.48 29.59
CA LEU A 603 -10.00 3.57 30.28
C LEU A 603 -11.13 3.04 29.37
N MET A 604 -12.01 2.24 29.95
CA MET A 604 -13.10 1.58 29.24
C MET A 604 -14.45 2.04 29.76
N ASP A 605 -15.40 2.21 28.85
CA ASP A 605 -16.80 2.39 29.21
C ASP A 605 -17.47 1.07 29.67
N GLN A 606 -18.73 1.14 30.10
CA GLN A 606 -19.57 -0.01 30.46
C GLN A 606 -19.68 -1.05 29.33
N ASP A 607 -19.57 -0.59 28.08
CA ASP A 607 -19.58 -1.42 26.87
C ASP A 607 -18.16 -1.87 26.45
N TYR A 608 -17.16 -1.75 27.32
CA TYR A 608 -15.76 -2.12 27.06
C TYR A 608 -15.11 -1.41 25.86
N ALA A 609 -15.60 -0.22 25.51
CA ALA A 609 -15.00 0.63 24.48
C ALA A 609 -13.94 1.55 25.12
N LYS A 610 -12.72 1.54 24.59
CA LYS A 610 -11.66 2.46 25.01
C LYS A 610 -12.00 3.90 24.67
N VAL A 611 -11.73 4.81 25.60
CA VAL A 611 -12.01 6.24 25.46
C VAL A 611 -10.97 6.91 24.55
N LEU A 612 -11.44 7.58 23.51
CA LEU A 612 -10.63 8.41 22.62
C LEU A 612 -10.79 9.88 23.03
N LEU A 613 -9.68 10.54 23.34
CA LEU A 613 -9.63 11.98 23.53
C LEU A 613 -9.15 12.67 22.27
N LEU A 614 -9.82 13.76 21.90
CA LEU A 614 -9.52 14.60 20.74
C LEU A 614 -9.33 16.03 21.23
N VAL A 615 -8.16 16.59 20.95
CA VAL A 615 -7.78 17.95 21.34
C VAL A 615 -8.03 18.88 20.16
N ASP A 616 -8.85 19.90 20.35
CA ASP A 616 -9.12 20.92 19.34
C ASP A 616 -8.09 22.07 19.36
N ASP A 617 -8.19 22.97 18.39
CA ASP A 617 -7.34 24.17 18.28
C ASP A 617 -7.57 25.20 19.41
N GLN A 618 -8.70 25.13 20.11
CA GLN A 618 -8.97 25.93 21.31
C GLN A 618 -8.43 25.26 22.59
N TYR A 619 -7.68 24.17 22.45
CA TYR A 619 -7.17 23.34 23.55
C TYR A 619 -8.27 22.78 24.47
N LYS A 620 -9.48 22.60 23.97
CA LYS A 620 -10.55 21.84 24.64
C LYS A 620 -10.51 20.38 24.19
N VAL A 621 -10.89 19.50 25.10
CA VAL A 621 -10.88 18.07 24.85
C VAL A 621 -12.30 17.56 24.67
N SER A 622 -12.52 16.85 23.56
CA SER A 622 -13.73 16.06 23.36
C SER A 622 -13.41 14.58 23.58
N ALA A 623 -14.27 13.91 24.34
CA ALA A 623 -14.16 12.47 24.62
C ALA A 623 -15.14 11.68 23.76
N PHE A 624 -14.70 10.54 23.22
CA PHE A 624 -15.52 9.62 22.46
C PHE A 624 -15.25 8.17 22.89
N PRO A 625 -16.24 7.43 23.42
CA PRO A 625 -17.62 7.83 23.72
C PRO A 625 -17.76 8.83 24.88
N SER A 626 -18.79 9.68 24.84
CA SER A 626 -19.07 10.70 25.86
C SER A 626 -20.22 10.30 26.79
N THR A 627 -20.18 9.09 27.36
CA THR A 627 -21.20 8.62 28.32
C THR A 627 -20.96 9.22 29.70
N LYS A 628 -22.00 9.24 30.54
CA LYS A 628 -21.90 9.80 31.92
C LYS A 628 -20.84 9.08 32.76
N ASN A 629 -20.71 7.77 32.59
CA ASN A 629 -19.71 6.95 33.28
C ASN A 629 -18.28 7.36 32.88
N VAL A 630 -18.03 7.52 31.58
CA VAL A 630 -16.73 7.98 31.07
C VAL A 630 -16.40 9.37 31.59
N LEU A 631 -17.36 10.30 31.59
CA LEU A 631 -17.14 11.66 32.10
C LEU A 631 -16.78 11.66 33.60
N GLN A 632 -17.45 10.83 34.40
CA GLN A 632 -17.11 10.68 35.82
C GLN A 632 -15.71 10.09 36.02
N GLN A 633 -15.36 9.03 35.28
CA GLN A 633 -14.02 8.44 35.33
C GLN A 633 -12.94 9.43 34.89
N LEU A 634 -13.20 10.24 33.86
CA LEU A 634 -12.30 11.30 33.42
C LEU A 634 -12.17 12.39 34.49
N GLN A 635 -13.23 12.77 35.19
CA GLN A 635 -13.13 13.73 36.30
C GLN A 635 -12.24 13.22 37.43
N GLU A 636 -12.33 11.93 37.76
CA GLU A 636 -11.50 11.29 38.78
C GLU A 636 -10.02 11.16 38.34
N THR A 637 -9.77 10.95 37.05
CA THR A 637 -8.42 10.68 36.51
C THR A 637 -7.79 11.84 35.74
N ALA A 638 -8.47 12.97 35.57
CA ALA A 638 -8.03 14.08 34.71
C ALA A 638 -6.60 14.54 35.01
N SER A 639 -6.27 14.69 36.30
CA SER A 639 -4.97 15.19 36.74
C SER A 639 -3.78 14.31 36.37
N SER A 640 -3.99 13.04 36.00
CA SER A 640 -2.94 12.11 35.56
C SER A 640 -2.83 11.99 34.04
N ILE A 641 -3.73 12.63 33.28
CA ILE A 641 -3.74 12.60 31.82
C ILE A 641 -2.96 13.81 31.30
N PHE A 642 -1.87 13.51 30.60
CA PHE A 642 -1.02 14.48 29.92
C PHE A 642 -1.00 14.19 28.43
N PHE A 643 -0.91 15.24 27.62
CA PHE A 643 -0.69 15.14 26.19
C PHE A 643 0.33 16.19 25.75
N TYR A 644 0.97 15.93 24.61
CA TYR A 644 2.02 16.78 24.08
C TYR A 644 1.69 17.17 22.64
N LEU A 645 1.78 18.46 22.35
CA LEU A 645 1.63 19.00 21.01
C LEU A 645 3.00 19.40 20.49
N ALA A 646 3.26 19.09 19.21
CA ALA A 646 4.50 19.44 18.54
C ALA A 646 4.19 20.18 17.25
N ASP A 647 4.60 21.43 17.19
CA ASP A 647 4.55 22.26 16.00
C ASP A 647 5.93 22.29 15.34
N SER A 648 6.07 21.55 14.24
CA SER A 648 7.30 21.49 13.46
C SER A 648 7.64 22.80 12.73
N GLY A 649 6.65 23.67 12.46
CA GLY A 649 6.85 24.94 11.76
C GLY A 649 7.47 26.00 12.65
N GLN A 650 7.04 26.06 13.91
CA GLN A 650 7.60 26.95 14.93
C GLN A 650 8.71 26.33 15.77
N GLY A 651 8.94 25.02 15.63
CA GLY A 651 9.90 24.28 16.46
C GLY A 651 9.47 24.15 17.92
N ARG A 652 8.18 24.27 18.21
CA ARG A 652 7.64 24.32 19.57
C ARG A 652 7.06 22.97 19.98
N LEU A 653 7.53 22.43 21.11
CA LEU A 653 6.92 21.30 21.81
C LEU A 653 6.30 21.79 23.12
N SER A 654 5.04 21.49 23.34
CA SER A 654 4.28 21.94 24.49
C SER A 654 3.54 20.77 25.12
N GLY A 655 3.61 20.65 26.44
CA GLY A 655 2.87 19.65 27.21
C GLY A 655 1.70 20.28 27.95
N TYR A 656 0.57 19.59 27.94
CA TYR A 656 -0.67 20.01 28.57
C TYR A 656 -1.19 18.93 29.51
N ARG A 657 -1.83 19.36 30.59
CA ARG A 657 -2.56 18.51 31.53
C ARG A 657 -4.05 18.71 31.37
N LEU A 658 -4.82 17.62 31.49
CA LEU A 658 -6.27 17.66 31.47
C LEU A 658 -6.82 18.14 32.83
N ARG A 659 -7.77 19.08 32.80
CA ARG A 659 -8.53 19.53 33.97
C ARG A 659 -9.85 18.77 34.11
N THR A 660 -10.47 18.85 35.28
CA THR A 660 -11.74 18.18 35.60
C THR A 660 -12.91 18.65 34.74
N ASP A 661 -12.84 19.86 34.18
CA ASP A 661 -13.82 20.45 33.26
C ASP A 661 -13.56 20.11 31.79
N LEU A 662 -12.62 19.21 31.49
CA LEU A 662 -12.14 18.86 30.15
C LEU A 662 -11.48 20.04 29.39
N SER A 663 -11.17 21.13 30.09
CA SER A 663 -10.21 22.11 29.61
C SER A 663 -8.80 21.60 29.83
N THR A 664 -7.82 22.28 29.23
CA THR A 664 -6.43 21.89 29.33
C THR A 664 -5.61 23.06 29.84
N GLU A 665 -4.53 22.73 30.53
CA GLU A 665 -3.57 23.72 31.01
C GLU A 665 -2.19 23.36 30.54
N GLN A 666 -1.45 24.35 30.07
CA GLN A 666 -0.08 24.18 29.64
C GLN A 666 0.83 24.01 30.86
N VAL A 667 1.61 22.92 30.89
CA VAL A 667 2.51 22.57 31.99
C VAL A 667 3.95 22.92 31.65
N TRP A 668 4.39 22.62 30.42
CA TRP A 668 5.76 22.83 29.98
C TRP A 668 5.82 23.21 28.51
N GLU A 669 6.92 23.87 28.13
CA GLU A 669 7.21 24.27 26.76
C GLU A 669 8.71 24.15 26.50
N VAL A 670 9.07 23.53 25.38
CA VAL A 670 10.43 23.42 24.86
C VAL A 670 10.42 23.99 23.45
N VAL A 671 11.26 24.99 23.21
CA VAL A 671 11.40 25.64 21.91
C VAL A 671 12.74 25.26 21.30
N ILE A 672 12.69 24.68 20.10
CA ILE A 672 13.84 24.30 19.29
C ILE A 672 14.00 25.38 18.20
N PRO A 673 15.17 26.03 18.10
CA PRO A 673 15.37 27.14 17.17
C PRO A 673 15.36 26.66 15.71
N THR A 674 14.31 27.05 14.98
CA THR A 674 14.04 26.65 13.58
C THR A 674 15.07 27.18 12.58
N GLU A 675 15.80 28.24 12.94
CA GLU A 675 16.91 28.76 12.13
C GLU A 675 18.04 27.74 11.99
N THR A 676 18.22 26.86 13.00
CA THR A 676 19.34 25.91 13.05
C THR A 676 18.90 24.46 12.92
N GLN A 677 17.72 24.11 13.46
CA GLN A 677 17.24 22.74 13.57
C GLN A 677 15.76 22.66 13.20
N LYS A 678 15.39 21.63 12.45
CA LYS A 678 14.01 21.33 12.11
C LYS A 678 13.61 19.98 12.70
N ILE A 679 12.44 19.91 13.32
CA ILE A 679 11.89 18.65 13.83
C ILE A 679 11.42 17.79 12.65
N VAL A 680 11.94 16.56 12.57
CA VAL A 680 11.62 15.62 11.48
C VAL A 680 10.67 14.52 11.94
N SER A 681 10.93 13.93 13.11
CA SER A 681 10.09 12.88 13.66
C SER A 681 10.05 12.87 15.18
N ILE A 682 8.94 12.40 15.73
CA ILE A 682 8.74 12.19 17.16
C ILE A 682 8.24 10.77 17.36
N LYS A 683 8.95 9.99 18.17
CA LYS A 683 8.63 8.58 18.45
C LYS A 683 8.48 8.35 19.95
N GLY A 684 7.25 8.05 20.36
CA GLY A 684 6.96 7.48 21.68
C GLY A 684 7.01 5.96 21.66
N LYS A 685 7.03 5.35 22.84
CA LYS A 685 6.86 3.89 22.99
C LYS A 685 5.46 3.46 22.57
N ARG A 686 5.33 2.21 22.13
CA ARG A 686 4.02 1.64 21.84
C ARG A 686 3.29 1.35 23.15
N SER A 687 2.02 1.77 23.25
CA SER A 687 1.24 1.61 24.48
C SER A 687 0.90 0.15 24.82
N ASN A 688 0.92 -0.75 23.84
CA ASN A 688 0.67 -2.18 23.99
C ASN A 688 1.95 -3.01 24.23
N GLU A 689 3.11 -2.36 24.38
CA GLU A 689 4.36 -3.04 24.68
C GLU A 689 4.45 -3.39 26.17
N HIS A 690 4.79 -4.65 26.45
CA HIS A 690 5.11 -5.11 27.80
C HIS A 690 6.59 -5.46 27.92
N VAL A 691 7.16 -5.20 29.10
CA VAL A 691 8.56 -5.49 29.42
C VAL A 691 8.61 -6.54 30.52
N HIS A 692 9.11 -7.74 30.18
CA HIS A 692 9.16 -8.85 31.14
C HIS A 692 10.23 -8.64 32.23
N SER A 693 11.46 -8.30 31.84
CA SER A 693 12.57 -8.10 32.79
C SER A 693 12.87 -6.62 33.02
N GLN A 694 12.77 -6.20 34.28
CA GLN A 694 13.02 -4.83 34.74
C GLN A 694 14.52 -4.50 34.85
N GLY A 695 15.37 -5.52 34.97
CA GLY A 695 16.82 -5.37 35.04
C GLY A 695 17.56 -6.39 34.18
N ARG A 696 18.86 -6.18 34.01
CA ARG A 696 19.78 -7.08 33.32
C ARG A 696 20.77 -7.63 34.35
N VAL A 697 20.95 -8.94 34.37
CA VAL A 697 21.92 -9.59 35.26
C VAL A 697 23.33 -9.37 34.71
N MET A 698 24.24 -8.97 35.58
CA MET A 698 25.66 -8.73 35.31
C MET A 698 26.48 -9.98 35.62
N GLY A 699 27.74 -10.04 35.19
CA GLY A 699 28.60 -11.22 35.38
C GLY A 699 28.79 -11.58 36.87
N ASP A 700 28.95 -10.56 37.71
CA ASP A 700 29.09 -10.69 39.17
C ASP A 700 27.77 -11.02 39.91
N ARG A 701 26.70 -11.36 39.18
CA ARG A 701 25.33 -11.60 39.67
C ARG A 701 24.64 -10.35 40.23
N SER A 702 25.21 -9.17 40.07
CA SER A 702 24.49 -7.92 40.32
C SER A 702 23.43 -7.68 39.24
N VAL A 703 22.52 -6.75 39.49
CA VAL A 703 21.44 -6.42 38.55
C VAL A 703 21.55 -4.95 38.19
N LEU A 704 21.68 -4.68 36.90
CA LEU A 704 21.62 -3.34 36.33
C LEU A 704 20.17 -3.05 35.90
N TYR A 705 19.51 -2.15 36.60
CA TYR A 705 18.10 -1.84 36.35
C TYR A 705 17.91 -0.93 35.15
N LYS A 706 16.93 -1.26 34.31
CA LYS A 706 16.57 -0.51 33.10
C LYS A 706 15.77 0.73 33.48
N TYR A 707 16.02 1.85 32.82
CA TYR A 707 15.18 3.04 32.96
C TYR A 707 13.97 2.97 32.02
N LEU A 708 12.81 2.60 32.57
CA LEU A 708 11.60 2.29 31.82
C LEU A 708 10.55 3.40 31.93
N ASN A 709 10.89 4.61 31.48
CA ASN A 709 9.92 5.70 31.44
C ASN A 709 8.86 5.47 30.34
N PRO A 710 7.56 5.27 30.65
CA PRO A 710 6.52 5.02 29.65
C PRO A 710 6.19 6.28 28.83
N ASN A 711 6.48 7.47 29.36
CA ASN A 711 6.14 8.76 28.76
C ASN A 711 7.32 9.38 27.99
N LEU A 712 8.39 8.63 27.75
CA LEU A 712 9.58 9.12 27.07
C LEU A 712 9.34 9.27 25.57
N LEU A 713 9.72 10.42 25.03
CA LEU A 713 9.65 10.77 23.62
C LEU A 713 11.06 10.91 23.05
N ALA A 714 11.32 10.25 21.93
CA ALA A 714 12.51 10.48 21.13
C ALA A 714 12.16 11.49 20.03
N VAL A 715 12.68 12.71 20.15
CA VAL A 715 12.51 13.81 19.20
C VAL A 715 13.76 13.90 18.34
N VAL A 716 13.57 13.86 17.03
CA VAL A 716 14.64 13.90 16.03
C VAL A 716 14.63 15.24 15.32
N THR A 717 15.79 15.86 15.26
CA THR A 717 16.02 17.14 14.59
C THR A 717 17.11 17.01 13.54
N GLU A 718 16.92 17.69 12.42
CA GLU A 718 17.92 17.82 11.36
C GLU A 718 18.35 19.29 11.24
N SER A 719 19.63 19.52 10.95
CA SER A 719 20.13 20.87 10.72
C SER A 719 19.53 21.50 9.45
N THR A 720 19.24 22.79 9.50
CA THR A 720 18.84 23.57 8.32
C THR A 720 19.98 23.75 7.32
N ASP A 721 21.21 23.87 7.81
CA ASP A 721 22.41 23.90 6.98
C ASP A 721 22.68 22.49 6.41
N LEU A 722 22.48 22.35 5.10
CA LEU A 722 22.71 21.10 4.36
C LEU A 722 24.16 20.94 3.91
N HIS A 723 25.06 21.88 4.25
CA HIS A 723 26.46 21.78 3.90
C HIS A 723 27.12 20.59 4.60
N GLN A 724 27.85 19.76 3.83
CA GLN A 724 28.37 18.46 4.28
C GLN A 724 29.21 18.53 5.57
N GLU A 725 29.94 19.62 5.80
CA GLU A 725 30.81 19.74 6.98
C GLU A 725 30.09 20.25 8.24
N ARG A 726 28.96 20.92 8.07
CA ARG A 726 28.21 21.61 9.14
C ARG A 726 26.91 20.92 9.47
N SER A 727 26.43 20.03 8.59
CA SER A 727 25.20 19.30 8.83
C SER A 727 25.30 18.43 10.07
N PHE A 728 24.22 18.33 10.83
CA PHE A 728 24.15 17.49 12.01
C PHE A 728 22.72 17.01 12.25
N ILE A 729 22.61 15.95 13.05
CA ILE A 729 21.34 15.40 13.53
C ILE A 729 21.33 15.50 15.05
N GLY A 730 20.25 16.01 15.62
CA GLY A 730 20.04 16.06 17.07
C GLY A 730 18.98 15.06 17.50
N ILE A 731 19.28 14.27 18.53
CA ILE A 731 18.36 13.36 19.20
C ILE A 731 18.12 13.88 20.61
N LEU A 732 16.86 14.23 20.91
CA LEU A 732 16.43 14.74 22.20
C LEU A 732 15.48 13.71 22.83
N LEU A 733 15.85 13.17 23.98
CA LEU A 733 14.99 12.31 24.78
C LEU A 733 14.29 13.16 25.82
N ILE A 734 12.98 13.37 25.66
CA ILE A 734 12.17 14.28 26.47
C ILE A 734 11.10 13.48 27.22
N ASP A 735 10.92 13.76 28.50
CA ASP A 735 9.77 13.25 29.24
C ASP A 735 8.50 14.03 28.85
N GLY A 736 7.50 13.34 28.28
CA GLY A 736 6.26 13.96 27.82
C GLY A 736 5.38 14.57 28.92
N VAL A 737 5.62 14.24 30.20
CA VAL A 737 4.86 14.78 31.34
C VAL A 737 5.50 16.05 31.87
N THR A 738 6.81 16.06 32.11
CA THR A 738 7.52 17.19 32.76
C THR A 738 8.20 18.13 31.77
N GLY A 739 8.45 17.70 30.53
CA GLY A 739 9.25 18.44 29.56
C GLY A 739 10.76 18.39 29.84
N ARG A 740 11.20 17.63 30.84
CA ARG A 740 12.63 17.49 31.15
C ARG A 740 13.33 16.76 30.00
N ILE A 741 14.38 17.37 29.49
CA ILE A 741 15.31 16.72 28.56
C ILE A 741 16.18 15.76 29.38
N ILE A 742 16.00 14.46 29.15
CA ILE A 742 16.73 13.38 29.81
C ILE A 742 18.12 13.22 29.19
N HIS A 743 18.19 13.30 27.87
CA HIS A 743 19.44 13.19 27.13
C HIS A 743 19.37 13.97 25.83
N GLU A 744 20.50 14.54 25.44
CA GLU A 744 20.72 15.22 24.17
C GLU A 744 21.96 14.63 23.51
N ALA A 745 21.81 14.14 22.28
CA ALA A 745 22.90 13.65 21.45
C ALA A 745 22.93 14.40 20.12
N VAL A 746 24.10 14.95 19.76
CA VAL A 746 24.29 15.67 18.49
C VAL A 746 25.32 14.94 17.64
N GLN A 747 24.85 14.33 16.56
CA GLN A 747 25.68 13.66 15.58
C GLN A 747 26.12 14.64 14.49
N ARG A 748 27.42 14.99 14.51
CA ARG A 748 28.02 15.93 13.55
C ARG A 748 28.32 15.25 12.22
N LYS A 749 28.29 16.03 11.13
CA LYS A 749 28.55 15.58 9.75
C LYS A 749 27.66 14.41 9.37
N ALA A 750 26.38 14.56 9.66
CA ALA A 750 25.34 13.58 9.39
C ALA A 750 24.15 14.25 8.70
N ARG A 751 23.39 13.46 7.93
CA ARG A 751 22.21 13.89 7.18
C ARG A 751 21.15 12.78 7.21
N GLY A 752 19.88 13.18 7.12
CA GLY A 752 18.77 12.26 6.93
C GLY A 752 18.70 11.63 5.52
N PRO A 753 17.70 10.76 5.28
CA PRO A 753 16.57 10.46 6.17
C PRO A 753 17.00 9.73 7.45
N VAL A 754 16.34 10.05 8.57
CA VAL A 754 16.63 9.42 9.88
C VAL A 754 15.50 8.46 10.24
N HIS A 755 15.83 7.19 10.42
CA HIS A 755 14.88 6.17 10.88
C HIS A 755 15.12 5.86 12.36
N VAL A 756 14.07 5.99 13.18
CA VAL A 756 14.16 5.81 14.65
C VAL A 756 13.15 4.79 15.15
N VAL A 757 13.64 3.87 15.98
CA VAL A 757 12.85 2.90 16.74
C VAL A 757 13.12 3.10 18.23
N HIS A 758 12.04 3.24 18.99
CA HIS A 758 12.06 3.37 20.45
C HIS A 758 11.25 2.23 21.06
N SER A 759 11.91 1.40 21.87
CA SER A 759 11.31 0.21 22.52
C SER A 759 12.00 -0.04 23.87
N GLU A 760 11.26 -0.59 24.82
CA GLU A 760 11.73 -0.88 26.19
C GLU A 760 12.51 0.27 26.86
N ASN A 761 13.84 0.18 26.92
CA ASN A 761 14.76 1.16 27.50
C ASN A 761 15.79 1.69 26.49
N TRP A 762 15.58 1.43 25.20
CA TRP A 762 16.57 1.70 24.15
C TRP A 762 15.97 2.45 22.96
N VAL A 763 16.84 3.23 22.32
CA VAL A 763 16.54 3.97 21.10
C VAL A 763 17.61 3.62 20.08
N VAL A 764 17.19 3.11 18.92
CA VAL A 764 18.07 2.85 17.78
C VAL A 764 17.68 3.83 16.69
N TYR A 765 18.66 4.55 16.17
CA TYR A 765 18.46 5.44 15.02
C TYR A 765 19.55 5.25 13.98
N GLU A 766 19.19 5.42 12.72
CA GLU A 766 20.11 5.39 11.59
C GLU A 766 20.16 6.74 10.88
N TYR A 767 21.34 7.06 10.35
CA TYR A 767 21.61 8.26 9.57
C TYR A 767 22.73 8.04 8.55
N TRP A 768 22.82 8.95 7.58
CA TRP A 768 23.92 9.01 6.62
C TRP A 768 25.05 9.91 7.12
N SER A 769 26.25 9.36 7.30
CA SER A 769 27.45 10.12 7.64
C SER A 769 28.05 10.75 6.38
N THR A 770 28.07 12.09 6.31
CA THR A 770 28.61 12.83 5.16
C THR A 770 30.14 12.78 5.11
N LYS A 771 30.80 12.66 6.27
CA LYS A 771 32.27 12.58 6.38
C LYS A 771 32.82 11.30 5.73
N SER A 772 32.23 10.16 6.08
CA SER A 772 32.68 8.83 5.64
C SER A 772 31.85 8.28 4.46
N ARG A 773 30.77 8.97 4.07
CA ARG A 773 29.86 8.59 2.98
C ARG A 773 29.31 7.17 3.15
N ARG A 774 28.74 6.89 4.32
CA ARG A 774 28.17 5.59 4.69
C ARG A 774 27.03 5.75 5.70
N ASN A 775 26.21 4.70 5.83
CA ASN A 775 25.17 4.65 6.85
C ASN A 775 25.72 4.15 8.18
N GLU A 776 25.23 4.76 9.25
CA GLU A 776 25.62 4.44 10.61
C GLU A 776 24.37 4.27 11.48
N PHE A 777 24.32 3.16 12.22
CA PHE A 777 23.41 2.99 13.34
C PHE A 777 24.00 3.61 14.58
N SER A 778 23.18 4.20 15.43
CA SER A 778 23.55 4.57 16.78
C SER A 778 22.49 4.10 17.74
N VAL A 779 22.95 3.51 18.84
CA VAL A 779 22.12 2.90 19.87
C VAL A 779 22.31 3.68 21.15
N ILE A 780 21.21 3.98 21.82
CA ILE A 780 21.18 4.57 23.15
C ILE A 780 20.44 3.59 24.06
N GLU A 781 21.03 3.22 25.19
CA GLU A 781 20.36 2.48 26.26
C GLU A 781 20.35 3.29 27.56
N LEU A 782 19.22 3.25 28.26
CA LEU A 782 19.00 3.98 29.50
C LEU A 782 18.92 3.00 30.68
N TYR A 783 19.71 3.27 31.73
CA TYR A 783 19.77 2.48 32.96
C TYR A 783 19.58 3.38 34.18
N GLU A 784 18.91 2.88 35.22
CA GLU A 784 18.77 3.60 36.50
C GLU A 784 20.05 3.47 37.35
N GLY A 785 20.71 2.31 37.28
CA GLY A 785 21.87 1.95 38.10
C GLY A 785 21.69 0.57 38.71
N MET A 786 22.42 0.30 39.80
CA MET A 786 22.35 -0.98 40.53
C MET A 786 21.20 -1.02 41.55
N ASP A 787 20.67 0.14 41.95
CA ASP A 787 19.56 0.27 42.89
C ASP A 787 18.31 0.81 42.18
N LEU A 788 17.14 0.25 42.48
CA LEU A 788 15.84 0.76 42.03
C LEU A 788 15.38 1.88 42.95
N TYR A 789 14.96 3.01 42.39
CA TYR A 789 14.37 4.09 43.18
C TYR A 789 12.98 3.70 43.74
N ASN A 790 12.12 3.16 42.88
CA ASN A 790 10.80 2.66 43.28
C ASN A 790 10.39 1.49 42.38
N SER A 791 10.14 0.32 42.99
CA SER A 791 9.78 -0.92 42.31
C SER A 791 8.30 -1.06 41.95
N THR A 792 7.42 -0.27 42.58
CA THR A 792 5.96 -0.42 42.47
C THR A 792 5.34 0.49 41.42
N VAL A 793 5.77 1.75 41.37
CA VAL A 793 5.18 2.77 40.50
C VAL A 793 6.28 3.59 39.85
N PHE A 794 6.11 3.82 38.54
CA PHE A 794 6.87 4.82 37.81
C PHE A 794 6.05 6.10 37.69
N SER A 795 6.53 7.18 38.31
CA SER A 795 5.95 8.52 38.16
C SER A 795 7.01 9.48 37.63
N SER A 796 6.73 10.11 36.49
CA SER A 796 7.61 11.12 35.89
C SER A 796 7.82 12.36 36.77
N LEU A 797 6.90 12.62 37.72
CA LEU A 797 6.96 13.79 38.60
C LEU A 797 7.90 13.59 39.80
N ASP A 798 8.15 12.35 40.20
CA ASP A 798 8.91 11.97 41.40
C ASP A 798 10.16 11.16 41.02
N ARG A 799 11.00 11.76 40.16
CA ARG A 799 12.27 11.20 39.70
C ARG A 799 13.36 12.28 39.66
N PRO A 800 14.14 12.45 40.74
CA PRO A 800 15.21 13.44 40.77
C PRO A 800 16.44 13.02 39.95
N HIS A 801 16.81 11.73 40.01
CA HIS A 801 18.01 11.19 39.38
C HIS A 801 17.84 11.00 37.87
N ALA A 802 18.83 11.48 37.10
CA ALA A 802 18.90 11.19 35.67
C ALA A 802 19.44 9.77 35.45
N PRO A 803 18.96 9.06 34.41
CA PRO A 803 19.47 7.73 34.09
C PRO A 803 20.90 7.79 33.55
N GLN A 804 21.65 6.70 33.76
CA GLN A 804 22.90 6.45 33.07
C GLN A 804 22.60 6.11 31.61
N VAL A 805 23.16 6.90 30.70
CA VAL A 805 22.99 6.74 29.26
C VAL A 805 24.23 6.08 28.67
N LEU A 806 24.07 4.94 28.02
CA LEU A 806 25.12 4.27 27.28
C LEU A 806 24.83 4.40 25.79
N GLN A 807 25.84 4.75 25.01
CA GLN A 807 25.70 4.93 23.56
C GLN A 807 26.85 4.29 22.80
N GLN A 808 26.55 3.75 21.62
CA GLN A 808 27.54 3.19 20.71
C GLN A 808 27.04 3.26 19.27
N SER A 809 27.96 3.50 18.34
CA SER A 809 27.65 3.60 16.91
C SER A 809 28.23 2.41 16.13
N TYR A 810 27.55 2.03 15.06
CA TYR A 810 27.86 0.90 14.19
C TYR A 810 27.71 1.32 12.74
N ILE A 811 28.46 0.70 11.84
CA ILE A 811 28.43 0.96 10.39
C ILE A 811 27.50 -0.06 9.75
N PHE A 812 26.63 0.42 8.85
CA PHE A 812 25.76 -0.43 8.05
C PHE A 812 26.06 -0.26 6.55
N PRO A 813 26.22 -1.35 5.79
CA PRO A 813 26.73 -1.28 4.41
C PRO A 813 25.68 -0.89 3.36
N SER A 814 24.39 -0.81 3.71
CA SER A 814 23.29 -0.52 2.78
C SER A 814 22.46 0.68 3.25
N SER A 815 21.69 1.29 2.35
CA SER A 815 20.60 2.19 2.74
C SER A 815 19.44 1.44 3.39
N ILE A 816 18.67 2.17 4.18
CA ILE A 816 17.47 1.71 4.86
C ILE A 816 16.28 2.52 4.33
N SER A 817 15.15 1.84 4.12
CA SER A 817 13.88 2.47 3.74
C SER A 817 12.96 2.64 4.93
N THR A 818 12.96 1.69 5.86
CA THR A 818 12.14 1.70 7.07
C THR A 818 12.66 0.70 8.09
N MET A 819 12.26 0.88 9.35
CA MET A 819 12.75 0.08 10.48
C MET A 819 11.66 -0.06 11.54
N GLU A 820 11.51 -1.26 12.09
CA GLU A 820 10.55 -1.55 13.15
C GLU A 820 11.04 -2.67 14.09
N ALA A 821 10.60 -2.69 15.34
CA ALA A 821 10.92 -3.77 16.28
C ALA A 821 9.85 -4.87 16.32
N THR A 822 10.28 -6.10 16.60
CA THR A 822 9.35 -7.22 16.87
C THR A 822 8.61 -7.02 18.20
N LEU A 823 7.32 -7.37 18.21
CA LEU A 823 6.43 -7.23 19.36
C LEU A 823 5.71 -8.53 19.69
N THR A 824 5.73 -8.92 20.97
CA THR A 824 5.01 -10.06 21.55
C THR A 824 4.23 -9.62 22.79
N GLU A 825 3.27 -10.44 23.23
CA GLU A 825 2.34 -10.05 24.31
C GLU A 825 3.05 -9.80 25.64
N LYS A 826 4.03 -10.64 26.02
CA LYS A 826 4.72 -10.53 27.31
C LYS A 826 6.11 -9.90 27.22
N GLY A 827 6.70 -9.82 26.02
CA GLY A 827 8.05 -9.29 25.82
C GLY A 827 9.15 -10.15 26.46
N ILE A 828 8.99 -11.49 26.40
CA ILE A 828 9.95 -12.48 26.88
C ILE A 828 10.93 -12.87 25.77
N THR A 829 10.43 -13.06 24.56
CA THR A 829 11.27 -13.43 23.41
C THR A 829 12.29 -12.34 23.09
N SER A 830 13.37 -12.70 22.40
CA SER A 830 14.39 -11.72 22.00
C SER A 830 13.81 -10.68 21.05
N ARG A 831 14.23 -9.42 21.21
CA ARG A 831 13.80 -8.34 20.30
C ARG A 831 14.70 -8.33 19.07
N HIS A 832 14.08 -8.41 17.89
CA HIS A 832 14.75 -8.21 16.62
C HIS A 832 14.30 -6.88 15.99
N LEU A 833 15.22 -6.26 15.26
CA LEU A 833 15.01 -5.08 14.47
C LEU A 833 14.79 -5.52 13.01
N LEU A 834 13.59 -5.27 12.50
CA LEU A 834 13.25 -5.53 11.10
C LEU A 834 13.66 -4.31 10.28
N VAL A 835 14.59 -4.49 9.35
CA VAL A 835 15.15 -3.43 8.51
C VAL A 835 14.75 -3.69 7.07
N GLY A 836 13.95 -2.78 6.49
CA GLY A 836 13.56 -2.82 5.08
C GLY A 836 14.65 -2.18 4.22
N LEU A 837 15.27 -2.96 3.33
CA LEU A 837 16.29 -2.48 2.40
C LEU A 837 15.65 -1.94 1.11
N PRO A 838 16.31 -1.01 0.39
CA PRO A 838 15.83 -0.52 -0.90
C PRO A 838 15.79 -1.60 -1.98
N SER A 839 16.59 -2.66 -1.85
CA SER A 839 16.53 -3.86 -2.71
C SER A 839 15.23 -4.66 -2.54
N GLY A 840 14.43 -4.33 -1.52
CA GLY A 840 13.20 -5.03 -1.15
C GLY A 840 13.40 -6.24 -0.25
N GLY A 841 14.64 -6.53 0.16
CA GLY A 841 14.93 -7.52 1.21
C GLY A 841 14.58 -6.96 2.60
N ILE A 842 14.02 -7.80 3.47
CA ILE A 842 13.71 -7.45 4.86
C ILE A 842 14.64 -8.24 5.77
N LEU A 843 15.55 -7.54 6.43
CA LEU A 843 16.56 -8.10 7.32
C LEU A 843 16.02 -8.18 8.75
N SER A 844 16.14 -9.34 9.40
CA SER A 844 15.90 -9.49 10.84
C SER A 844 17.23 -9.39 11.58
N LEU A 845 17.53 -8.23 12.16
CA LEU A 845 18.76 -7.97 12.90
C LEU A 845 18.51 -8.15 14.42
N PRO A 846 19.16 -9.12 15.08
CA PRO A 846 19.02 -9.28 16.53
C PRO A 846 19.56 -8.07 17.30
N LYS A 847 18.79 -7.55 18.27
CA LYS A 847 19.18 -6.39 19.09
C LYS A 847 20.50 -6.61 19.87
N MET A 848 20.88 -7.86 20.14
CA MET A 848 22.15 -8.18 20.82
C MET A 848 23.41 -7.73 20.06
N PHE A 849 23.35 -7.57 18.73
CA PHE A 849 24.47 -7.01 17.97
C PHE A 849 24.57 -5.50 18.14
N LEU A 850 23.48 -4.85 18.49
CA LEU A 850 23.34 -3.42 18.72
C LEU A 850 23.29 -3.13 20.22
N ASP A 851 24.32 -3.53 20.96
CA ASP A 851 24.40 -3.36 22.42
C ASP A 851 25.56 -2.40 22.76
N PRO A 852 25.32 -1.24 23.41
CA PRO A 852 26.37 -0.27 23.71
C PRO A 852 27.40 -0.75 24.73
N ARG A 853 27.14 -1.89 25.40
CA ARG A 853 28.05 -2.48 26.38
C ARG A 853 29.08 -3.42 25.76
N ARG A 854 29.05 -3.61 24.43
CA ARG A 854 30.02 -4.47 23.74
C ARG A 854 31.44 -3.90 23.91
N PRO A 855 32.35 -4.65 24.55
CA PRO A 855 33.66 -4.12 24.91
C PRO A 855 34.58 -4.08 23.69
N GLU A 856 35.41 -3.05 23.58
CA GLU A 856 36.50 -3.02 22.59
C GLU A 856 37.58 -4.07 22.92
N VAL A 857 37.85 -4.27 24.20
CA VAL A 857 38.77 -5.28 24.73
C VAL A 857 38.05 -6.16 25.72
N ILE A 858 38.07 -7.48 25.50
CA ILE A 858 37.33 -8.46 26.30
C ILE A 858 37.90 -8.53 27.72
N SER A 859 37.05 -8.29 28.72
CA SER A 859 37.32 -8.53 30.16
C SER A 859 36.71 -9.85 30.64
N GLU A 860 37.13 -10.34 31.81
CA GLU A 860 36.55 -11.56 32.41
C GLU A 860 35.05 -11.42 32.68
N GLN A 861 34.61 -10.26 33.19
CA GLN A 861 33.19 -9.98 33.43
C GLN A 861 32.39 -9.97 32.12
N SER A 862 32.92 -9.32 31.08
CA SER A 862 32.25 -9.28 29.78
C SER A 862 32.11 -10.67 29.14
N ARG A 863 33.09 -11.55 29.40
CA ARG A 863 33.06 -12.95 28.96
C ARG A 863 32.04 -13.76 29.74
N GLU A 864 31.91 -13.54 31.04
CA GLU A 864 30.89 -14.18 31.89
C GLU A 864 29.47 -13.80 31.46
N GLU A 865 29.25 -12.54 31.05
CA GLU A 865 27.99 -12.06 30.49
C GLU A 865 27.73 -12.50 29.03
N ASN A 866 28.68 -13.18 28.40
CA ASN A 866 28.66 -13.55 26.98
C ASN A 866 28.49 -12.34 26.04
N LEU A 867 29.12 -11.21 26.36
CA LEU A 867 29.12 -10.05 25.47
C LEU A 867 30.07 -10.28 24.29
N ILE A 868 29.53 -10.07 23.09
CA ILE A 868 30.30 -10.12 21.85
C ILE A 868 31.21 -8.88 21.80
N PRO A 869 32.52 -9.00 21.52
CA PRO A 869 33.40 -7.84 21.41
C PRO A 869 32.89 -6.86 20.36
N TYR A 870 33.15 -5.57 20.55
CA TYR A 870 32.71 -4.54 19.63
C TYR A 870 33.28 -4.78 18.23
N ALA A 871 32.38 -4.87 17.26
CA ALA A 871 32.71 -4.92 15.85
C ALA A 871 31.91 -3.79 15.19
N PRO A 872 32.58 -2.74 14.68
CA PRO A 872 31.89 -1.57 14.15
C PRO A 872 31.09 -1.91 12.89
N GLU A 873 31.58 -2.81 12.03
CA GLU A 873 30.91 -3.18 10.79
C GLU A 873 29.88 -4.29 11.02
N LEU A 874 28.62 -4.01 10.70
CA LEU A 874 27.55 -5.00 10.69
C LEU A 874 27.44 -5.66 9.32
N ILE A 875 27.56 -6.99 9.30
CA ILE A 875 27.51 -7.77 8.07
C ILE A 875 26.06 -8.12 7.74
N ILE A 876 25.66 -7.88 6.50
CA ILE A 876 24.37 -8.36 5.97
C ILE A 876 24.55 -9.84 5.60
N ARG A 877 23.80 -10.69 6.30
CA ARG A 877 23.74 -12.14 6.07
C ARG A 877 22.45 -12.46 5.33
N THR A 878 22.54 -13.14 4.19
CA THR A 878 21.37 -13.47 3.38
C THR A 878 20.43 -14.45 4.10
N GLU A 879 20.94 -15.23 5.05
CA GLU A 879 20.14 -16.14 5.88
C GLU A 879 19.22 -15.41 6.87
N TRP A 880 19.45 -14.11 7.11
CA TRP A 880 18.61 -13.30 7.99
C TRP A 880 17.49 -12.56 7.24
N PHE A 881 17.38 -12.75 5.91
CA PHE A 881 16.26 -12.23 5.15
C PHE A 881 15.02 -13.07 5.37
N ILE A 882 13.96 -12.44 5.89
CA ILE A 882 12.70 -13.12 6.18
C ILE A 882 11.89 -13.41 4.91
N ASN A 883 12.10 -12.63 3.85
CA ASN A 883 11.30 -12.66 2.63
C ASN A 883 11.97 -13.34 1.44
N TYR A 884 13.06 -14.09 1.64
CA TYR A 884 13.76 -14.90 0.62
C TYR A 884 13.71 -14.29 -0.81
N ASN A 885 12.89 -14.83 -1.72
CA ASN A 885 12.73 -14.34 -3.11
C ASN A 885 11.49 -13.43 -3.31
N GLN A 886 10.73 -13.16 -2.25
CA GLN A 886 9.56 -12.29 -2.20
C GLN A 886 9.97 -10.84 -1.88
N THR A 887 10.81 -10.24 -2.73
CA THR A 887 11.23 -8.84 -2.58
C THR A 887 10.02 -7.90 -2.60
N VAL A 888 9.99 -6.95 -1.66
CA VAL A 888 8.92 -5.95 -1.53
C VAL A 888 9.41 -4.62 -2.09
N SER A 889 8.80 -4.14 -3.17
CA SER A 889 9.25 -2.88 -3.78
C SER A 889 8.80 -1.67 -2.94
N ARG A 890 9.71 -0.70 -2.76
CA ARG A 890 9.48 0.57 -2.03
C ARG A 890 8.79 0.37 -0.67
N VAL A 891 9.43 -0.38 0.22
CA VAL A 891 8.91 -0.61 1.58
C VAL A 891 8.78 0.73 2.30
N ARG A 892 7.55 1.11 2.66
CA ARG A 892 7.25 2.37 3.37
C ARG A 892 7.10 2.15 4.86
N GLY A 893 6.51 1.03 5.25
CA GLY A 893 6.34 0.67 6.65
C GLY A 893 6.40 -0.85 6.87
N ILE A 894 6.77 -1.22 8.09
CA ILE A 894 6.66 -2.58 8.60
C ILE A 894 5.76 -2.49 9.83
N TYR A 895 4.68 -3.26 9.84
CA TYR A 895 3.81 -3.42 10.99
C TYR A 895 4.08 -4.75 11.67
N THR A 896 4.17 -4.73 12.99
CA THR A 896 4.43 -5.89 13.83
C THR A 896 3.32 -6.03 14.86
N ALA A 897 2.70 -7.21 14.89
CA ALA A 897 1.64 -7.53 15.84
C ALA A 897 2.01 -8.75 16.69
N PRO A 898 1.60 -8.75 17.97
CA PRO A 898 1.73 -9.94 18.80
C PRO A 898 0.75 -11.03 18.33
N SER A 899 1.22 -12.27 18.29
CA SER A 899 0.35 -13.45 18.19
C SER A 899 -0.10 -13.90 19.58
N GLY A 900 -0.96 -14.92 19.67
CA GLY A 900 -1.27 -15.55 20.96
C GLY A 900 -0.11 -16.42 21.52
N LEU A 901 0.93 -16.65 20.72
CA LEU A 901 2.17 -17.31 21.14
C LEU A 901 3.24 -16.27 21.46
N GLU A 902 4.04 -16.55 22.49
CA GLU A 902 5.10 -15.64 22.91
C GLU A 902 6.34 -15.75 22.00
N SER A 903 6.52 -16.89 21.32
CA SER A 903 7.64 -17.08 20.40
C SER A 903 7.45 -16.44 19.03
N THR A 904 6.22 -16.07 18.66
CA THR A 904 5.89 -15.67 17.28
C THR A 904 5.36 -14.24 17.18
N CYS A 905 5.85 -13.52 16.17
CA CYS A 905 5.43 -12.16 15.82
C CYS A 905 4.88 -12.15 14.39
N LEU A 906 3.70 -11.58 14.19
CA LEU A 906 3.11 -11.39 12.85
C LEU A 906 3.70 -10.11 12.24
N VAL A 907 4.19 -10.20 11.01
CA VAL A 907 4.88 -9.11 10.32
C VAL A 907 4.18 -8.84 9.00
N VAL A 908 3.86 -7.56 8.76
CA VAL A 908 3.41 -7.08 7.44
C VAL A 908 4.31 -5.96 7.00
N ALA A 909 5.00 -6.15 5.87
CA ALA A 909 5.67 -5.08 5.17
C ALA A 909 4.72 -4.55 4.09
N TYR A 910 4.47 -3.24 4.11
CA TYR A 910 3.67 -2.56 3.10
C TYR A 910 4.47 -1.43 2.44
N GLY A 911 4.35 -1.36 1.13
CA GLY A 911 5.09 -0.46 0.26
C GLY A 911 4.29 -0.22 -1.00
N LEU A 912 4.92 -0.43 -2.17
CA LEU A 912 4.18 -0.68 -3.41
C LEU A 912 3.54 -2.07 -3.38
N ASP A 913 4.21 -3.02 -2.74
CA ASP A 913 3.75 -4.40 -2.53
C ASP A 913 3.38 -4.62 -1.07
N ILE A 914 2.56 -5.65 -0.83
CA ILE A 914 2.24 -6.12 0.53
C ILE A 914 2.83 -7.52 0.70
N TYR A 915 3.56 -7.72 1.79
CA TYR A 915 4.11 -9.01 2.20
C TYR A 915 3.77 -9.28 3.66
N HIS A 916 3.19 -10.44 3.92
CA HIS A 916 2.89 -10.91 5.28
C HIS A 916 3.69 -12.17 5.57
N THR A 917 4.23 -12.26 6.78
CA THR A 917 4.91 -13.47 7.28
C THR A 917 4.89 -13.53 8.80
N ARG A 918 5.46 -14.60 9.36
CA ARG A 918 5.65 -14.81 10.80
C ARG A 918 7.13 -14.88 11.09
N VAL A 919 7.57 -14.20 12.15
CA VAL A 919 8.97 -14.19 12.59
C VAL A 919 9.09 -14.82 13.97
N TYR A 920 10.17 -15.59 14.16
CA TYR A 920 10.45 -16.36 15.38
C TYR A 920 11.83 -15.96 15.96
N PRO A 921 11.93 -14.83 16.69
CA PRO A 921 13.22 -14.31 17.16
C PRO A 921 14.04 -15.34 17.96
N SER A 922 13.39 -16.04 18.90
CA SER A 922 14.02 -17.07 19.74
C SER A 922 13.67 -18.51 19.30
N LYS A 923 13.29 -18.71 18.03
CA LYS A 923 12.65 -19.95 17.53
C LYS A 923 11.35 -20.28 18.28
N GLN A 924 10.58 -21.26 17.78
CA GLN A 924 9.31 -21.67 18.39
C GLN A 924 9.55 -22.56 19.61
N PHE A 925 9.65 -21.97 20.80
CA PHE A 925 9.89 -22.70 22.05
C PHE A 925 8.61 -23.13 22.78
N ASP A 926 7.46 -22.57 22.40
CA ASP A 926 6.14 -22.80 23.00
C ASP A 926 5.23 -23.69 22.12
N VAL A 927 5.75 -24.20 21.01
CA VAL A 927 5.07 -25.15 20.11
C VAL A 927 5.89 -26.42 20.02
N LEU A 928 5.22 -27.56 19.86
CA LEU A 928 5.89 -28.82 19.56
C LEU A 928 6.61 -28.70 18.22
N LYS A 929 7.77 -29.33 18.08
CA LYS A 929 8.53 -29.24 16.83
C LYS A 929 7.74 -29.81 15.65
N ASP A 930 7.90 -29.19 14.49
CA ASP A 930 7.29 -29.66 13.25
C ASP A 930 7.82 -31.05 12.83
N ASP A 931 9.06 -31.39 13.19
CA ASP A 931 9.73 -32.66 12.90
C ASP A 931 9.48 -33.74 13.97
N TYR A 932 8.45 -33.58 14.79
CA TYR A 932 8.18 -34.51 15.89
C TYR A 932 7.74 -35.90 15.38
N ASP A 933 8.49 -36.94 15.76
CA ASP A 933 8.22 -38.32 15.34
C ASP A 933 7.12 -38.99 16.20
N TYR A 934 5.87 -38.80 15.78
CA TYR A 934 4.71 -39.43 16.39
C TYR A 934 4.71 -40.96 16.27
N MET A 935 5.29 -41.51 15.19
CA MET A 935 5.28 -42.95 14.92
C MET A 935 6.23 -43.70 15.84
N LEU A 936 7.43 -43.16 16.07
CA LEU A 936 8.40 -43.70 17.01
C LEU A 936 7.79 -43.85 18.40
N ILE A 937 7.21 -42.78 18.94
CA ILE A 937 6.65 -42.80 20.31
C ILE A 937 5.46 -43.74 20.41
N SER A 938 4.56 -43.71 19.42
CA SER A 938 3.42 -44.64 19.36
C SER A 938 3.89 -46.09 19.33
N SER A 939 4.88 -46.42 18.48
CA SER A 939 5.43 -47.78 18.36
C SER A 939 6.11 -48.25 19.64
N VAL A 940 6.87 -47.37 20.31
CA VAL A 940 7.53 -47.67 21.59
C VAL A 940 6.49 -47.92 22.69
N LEU A 941 5.43 -47.11 22.76
CA LEU A 941 4.34 -47.31 23.72
C LEU A 941 3.62 -48.66 23.51
N PHE A 942 3.33 -49.03 22.25
CA PHE A 942 2.77 -50.34 21.95
C PHE A 942 3.73 -51.48 22.31
N ALA A 943 5.01 -51.35 21.96
CA ALA A 943 6.03 -52.34 22.30
C ALA A 943 6.15 -52.53 23.82
N LEU A 944 6.18 -51.44 24.59
CA LEU A 944 6.19 -51.47 26.06
C LEU A 944 4.92 -52.08 26.64
N PHE A 945 3.74 -51.75 26.08
CA PHE A 945 2.48 -52.33 26.50
C PHE A 945 2.45 -53.86 26.30
N PHE A 946 2.81 -54.33 25.09
CA PHE A 946 2.88 -55.76 24.81
C PHE A 946 3.96 -56.46 25.63
N ALA A 947 5.14 -55.85 25.78
CA ALA A 947 6.21 -56.39 26.62
C ALA A 947 5.76 -56.53 28.08
N THR A 948 5.00 -55.56 28.61
CA THR A 948 4.43 -55.60 29.96
C THR A 948 3.40 -56.71 30.09
N MET A 949 2.47 -56.83 29.13
CA MET A 949 1.46 -57.89 29.13
C MET A 949 2.07 -59.30 29.04
N ILE A 950 3.08 -59.47 28.18
CA ILE A 950 3.81 -60.73 28.03
C ILE A 950 4.60 -61.04 29.30
N SER A 951 5.33 -60.05 29.85
CA SER A 951 6.13 -60.21 31.06
C SER A 951 5.26 -60.52 32.29
N LYS A 952 4.09 -59.88 32.42
CA LYS A 952 3.11 -60.19 33.47
C LYS A 952 2.70 -61.66 33.41
N ARG A 953 2.32 -62.14 32.22
CA ARG A 953 1.89 -63.53 32.03
C ARG A 953 3.04 -64.51 32.30
N LEU A 954 4.26 -64.21 31.83
CA LEU A 954 5.45 -65.01 32.11
C LEU A 954 5.79 -65.06 33.61
N ALA A 955 5.62 -63.94 34.32
CA ALA A 955 5.85 -63.87 35.76
C ALA A 955 4.81 -64.68 36.55
N GLU A 956 3.52 -64.58 36.20
CA GLU A 956 2.44 -65.38 36.78
C GLU A 956 2.71 -66.88 36.60
N VAL A 957 3.08 -67.30 35.39
CA VAL A 957 3.45 -68.70 35.09
C VAL A 957 4.67 -69.13 35.91
N LYS A 958 5.71 -68.29 36.02
CA LYS A 958 6.93 -68.60 36.78
C LYS A 958 6.64 -68.71 38.29
N LEU A 959 5.83 -67.82 38.85
CA LEU A 959 5.43 -67.86 40.25
C LEU A 959 4.56 -69.09 40.55
N LEU A 960 3.62 -69.43 39.67
CA LEU A 960 2.82 -70.64 39.78
C LEU A 960 3.72 -71.89 39.78
N ASN A 961 4.63 -72.02 38.80
CA ASN A 961 5.57 -73.14 38.75
C ASN A 961 6.49 -73.23 39.98
N ARG A 962 6.83 -72.09 40.60
CA ARG A 962 7.60 -72.04 41.85
C ARG A 962 6.76 -72.47 43.05
N ALA A 963 5.47 -72.14 43.09
CA ALA A 963 4.57 -72.52 44.18
C ALA A 963 4.15 -74.00 44.14
N TRP A 964 4.18 -74.63 42.96
CA TRP A 964 3.85 -76.04 42.76
C TRP A 964 5.07 -76.99 42.91
N ARG A 965 6.26 -76.44 43.17
CA ARG A 965 7.46 -77.16 43.61
C ARG A 965 7.59 -77.03 45.12
#